data_AF-A0A952RP92-F1
#
_entry.id   AF-A0A952RP92-F1
#
_cell.length_a   1.000
_cell.length_b   1.000
_cell.length_c   1.000
_cell.angle_alpha   90.00
_cell.angle_beta   90.00
_cell.angle_gamma   90.00
#
_symmetry.space_group_name_H-M   'P 1'
#
loop_
_entity.id
_entity.type
_entity.pdbx_description
1 polymer ?
#
loop_
_entity_poly.entity_id
_entity_poly.type
_entity_poly.pdbx_seq_one_letter_code
_entity_poly.pdbx_strand_id
1 'polypeptide(L)'
;MLALLVVVAAVAFGPVVRGRVAREAARRHLEVEVGAVRPGFFAVTLRDVRVKPEGVAGLEAHLDRVHVDLTAGDIDVDGGTIAIDGEPEDLADRMKAWRARSGGDTKAAEASRGSKKPVRLDNLALAWKLPSGGEVTGSGIRVTRDESGALTAACGKCTARRDHLALEATAADVEMGADGSFKSARAQAIAVVYDPPRAATPAAPATGTSEPAPPPLPAIATKRGAKGSAATAAPAPPEGPVLPLPDLHALRSRIATGAALVAPRLPDGGKIEIDGLSAKVDIGGEPVAFGPAPFTLSRAGDRVHVAFSSSSGESEPGAKGTTPLSIDAEIPLAGGDVDARLAGGPVSLALLGVKEGTKGLTDVTRGTVSGKGRVVLASGGEALTFDGQVALRSISLKQPKIAPEPMRGIDLAVSARGVLDDKGKLRLDDAQVDMGALHAKAHGTIEETPDHFAVSLNLDVAPAACQSLLDSAPQGLLPTVRAARMVGVFGANVSLAFDTRTIDKLVLDYRIDDQCKMHEVPRELSRDHFTGTFTYRTYHPDGSLGETATGPGSASWTALDDISPFMISAVLTTEDAGFYRHHGFNHAAIRSSVAANLKARRFVRGASTISMQLAKNLFLARDKALSRKIEEVILTDYLEQIFRKDDLLELYLNVVEFGPDVYGVTQAAEHYFGRKPEELNVLECYFLASLLPSPIRYGKMWEKGEVSETWTRHLHALMAIGAKNGKISHAELDEGLKQAIVFVKPGDPRPEPRKPVNTTRRDPYEDNDAAWRPLE
;
A
#
# COMPACT_ATOMS: atom_id res chain seq x y z
N MET A 1 4.39 64.32 61.87
CA MET A 1 3.11 63.59 62.02
C MET A 1 2.63 62.93 60.72
N LEU A 2 2.62 63.66 59.59
CA LEU A 2 2.23 63.10 58.27
C LEU A 2 3.09 61.91 57.82
N ALA A 3 4.41 61.96 58.00
CA ALA A 3 5.32 60.86 57.65
C ALA A 3 5.10 59.59 58.51
N LEU A 4 4.74 59.74 59.78
CA LEU A 4 4.43 58.62 60.68
C LEU A 4 3.09 57.97 60.31
N LEU A 5 2.09 58.77 59.92
CA LEU A 5 0.80 58.29 59.40
C LEU A 5 0.94 57.56 58.06
N VAL A 6 1.82 58.03 57.17
CA VAL A 6 2.11 57.37 55.90
C VAL A 6 2.85 56.04 56.11
N VAL A 7 3.80 55.97 57.06
CA VAL A 7 4.50 54.73 57.40
C VAL A 7 3.57 53.73 58.09
N VAL A 8 2.74 54.17 59.04
CA VAL A 8 1.74 53.31 59.69
C VAL A 8 0.67 52.85 58.69
N ALA A 9 0.21 53.73 57.80
CA ALA A 9 -0.70 53.34 56.72
C ALA A 9 -0.04 52.35 55.77
N ALA A 10 1.21 52.54 55.36
CA ALA A 10 1.94 51.61 54.48
C ALA A 10 2.18 50.23 55.13
N VAL A 11 2.49 50.18 56.43
CA VAL A 11 2.72 48.95 57.19
C VAL A 11 1.39 48.23 57.48
N ALA A 12 0.31 48.97 57.78
CA ALA A 12 -1.02 48.40 58.03
C ALA A 12 -1.78 48.04 56.74
N PHE A 13 -1.42 48.65 55.60
CA PHE A 13 -2.09 48.42 54.31
C PHE A 13 -2.04 46.94 53.88
N GLY A 14 -0.87 46.30 53.98
CA GLY A 14 -0.70 44.89 53.66
C GLY A 14 -1.65 43.97 54.46
N PRO A 15 -1.59 43.99 55.81
CA PRO A 15 -2.51 43.24 56.67
C PRO A 15 -4.00 43.55 56.43
N VAL A 16 -4.38 44.81 56.21
CA VAL A 16 -5.77 45.22 55.97
C VAL A 16 -6.28 44.68 54.63
N VAL A 17 -5.48 44.78 53.57
CA VAL A 17 -5.81 44.22 52.25
C VAL A 17 -5.91 42.71 52.33
N ARG A 18 -4.96 42.02 52.96
CA ARG A 18 -5.03 40.55 53.15
C ARG A 18 -6.28 40.14 53.93
N GLY A 19 -6.64 40.87 54.99
CA GLY A 19 -7.87 40.62 55.75
C GLY A 19 -9.16 40.91 54.98
N ARG A 20 -9.15 41.84 54.02
CA ARG A 20 -10.29 42.07 53.10
C ARG A 20 -10.38 40.99 52.03
N VAL A 21 -9.25 40.60 51.45
CA VAL A 21 -9.14 39.48 50.50
C VAL A 21 -9.64 38.19 51.15
N ALA A 22 -9.16 37.85 52.35
CA ALA A 22 -9.59 36.64 53.08
C ALA A 22 -11.10 36.62 53.37
N ARG A 23 -11.70 37.76 53.76
CA ARG A 23 -13.15 37.86 53.97
C ARG A 23 -13.95 37.68 52.70
N GLU A 24 -13.50 38.30 51.61
CA GLU A 24 -14.17 38.24 50.33
C GLU A 24 -13.99 36.89 49.62
N ALA A 25 -12.85 36.23 49.89
CA ALA A 25 -12.56 34.85 49.49
C ALA A 25 -13.44 33.86 50.25
N ALA A 26 -13.55 33.97 51.58
CA ALA A 26 -14.45 33.15 52.40
C ALA A 26 -15.93 33.29 51.97
N ARG A 27 -16.39 34.49 51.59
CA ARG A 27 -17.73 34.70 51.03
C ARG A 27 -17.99 33.96 49.72
N ARG A 28 -16.93 33.69 48.94
CA ARG A 28 -17.00 32.96 47.68
C ARG A 28 -16.53 31.51 47.81
N HIS A 29 -16.33 31.01 49.02
CA HIS A 29 -15.79 29.67 49.28
C HIS A 29 -14.44 29.45 48.57
N LEU A 30 -13.54 30.43 48.70
CA LEU A 30 -12.17 30.38 48.18
C LEU A 30 -11.19 30.48 49.35
N GLU A 31 -10.21 29.58 49.39
CA GLU A 31 -8.99 29.75 50.17
C GLU A 31 -8.01 30.56 49.34
N VAL A 32 -7.58 31.71 49.86
CA VAL A 32 -6.65 32.62 49.17
C VAL A 32 -5.48 32.98 50.08
N GLU A 33 -4.27 32.65 49.65
CA GLU A 33 -3.03 33.07 50.30
C GLU A 33 -2.36 34.15 49.46
N VAL A 34 -1.95 35.25 50.09
CA VAL A 34 -1.32 36.40 49.40
C VAL A 34 0.09 36.63 49.93
N GLY A 35 1.09 36.39 49.08
CA GLY A 35 2.50 36.65 49.41
C GLY A 35 2.78 38.12 49.69
N ALA A 36 2.63 38.99 48.68
CA ALA A 36 2.90 40.43 48.81
C ALA A 36 1.76 41.32 48.31
N VAL A 37 1.63 42.51 48.90
CA VAL A 37 0.62 43.52 48.55
C VAL A 37 1.34 44.83 48.24
N ARG A 38 0.98 45.48 47.12
CA ARG A 38 1.49 46.79 46.72
C ARG A 38 0.34 47.77 46.45
N PRO A 39 0.32 48.96 47.09
CA PRO A 39 -0.65 50.00 46.79
C PRO A 39 -0.38 50.63 45.41
N GLY A 40 -1.44 51.00 44.70
CA GLY A 40 -1.41 51.81 43.48
C GLY A 40 -2.41 52.97 43.56
N PHE A 41 -2.31 53.92 42.64
CA PHE A 41 -3.26 55.03 42.56
C PHE A 41 -4.64 54.48 42.15
N PHE A 42 -5.60 54.49 43.07
CA PHE A 42 -6.92 53.85 42.93
C PHE A 42 -6.89 52.36 42.56
N ALA A 43 -5.82 51.64 42.91
CA ALA A 43 -5.68 50.23 42.60
C ALA A 43 -4.89 49.48 43.68
N VAL A 44 -5.03 48.15 43.69
CA VAL A 44 -4.25 47.26 44.55
C VAL A 44 -3.62 46.16 43.71
N THR A 45 -2.32 45.94 43.88
CA THR A 45 -1.61 44.82 43.23
C THR A 45 -1.21 43.78 44.28
N LEU A 46 -1.69 42.56 44.12
CA LEU A 46 -1.30 41.39 44.88
C LEU A 46 -0.25 40.60 44.08
N ARG A 47 0.71 39.98 44.77
CA ARG A 47 1.73 39.11 44.16
C ARG A 47 1.81 37.79 44.90
N ASP A 48 2.18 36.74 44.16
CA ASP A 48 2.32 35.37 44.65
C ASP A 48 1.04 34.94 45.38
N VAL A 49 -0.07 34.97 44.64
CA VAL A 49 -1.40 34.68 45.15
C VAL A 49 -1.75 33.23 44.86
N ARG A 50 -1.96 32.41 45.89
CA ARG A 50 -2.49 31.06 45.73
C ARG A 50 -4.00 31.08 45.96
N VAL A 51 -4.73 30.39 45.10
CA VAL A 51 -6.19 30.30 45.14
C VAL A 51 -6.60 28.83 45.06
N LYS A 52 -7.41 28.39 46.01
CA LYS A 52 -8.01 27.05 46.06
C LYS A 52 -9.51 27.15 46.32
N PRO A 53 -10.38 26.63 45.44
CA PRO A 53 -11.81 26.62 45.70
C PRO A 53 -12.18 25.53 46.72
N GLU A 54 -12.93 25.91 47.76
CA GLU A 54 -13.33 24.97 48.81
C GLU A 54 -14.26 23.87 48.23
N GLY A 55 -13.91 22.62 48.52
CA GLY A 55 -14.66 21.45 48.03
C GLY A 55 -14.42 21.10 46.56
N VAL A 56 -13.42 21.71 45.91
CA VAL A 56 -12.94 21.33 44.56
C VAL A 56 -11.51 20.79 44.67
N ALA A 57 -11.38 19.56 45.17
CA ALA A 57 -10.06 18.95 45.38
C ALA A 57 -9.27 18.82 44.06
N GLY A 58 -7.96 19.01 44.11
CA GLY A 58 -7.09 18.90 42.93
C GLY A 58 -7.07 20.12 42.01
N LEU A 59 -7.76 21.23 42.34
CA LEU A 59 -7.65 22.50 41.61
C LEU A 59 -6.90 23.55 42.45
N GLU A 60 -5.75 23.99 41.97
CA GLU A 60 -4.94 25.04 42.60
C GLU A 60 -4.43 26.03 41.54
N ALA A 61 -4.58 27.33 41.80
CA ALA A 61 -4.01 28.37 40.95
C ALA A 61 -2.97 29.18 41.74
N HIS A 62 -1.79 29.33 41.15
CA HIS A 62 -0.74 30.24 41.60
C HIS A 62 -0.69 31.43 40.64
N LEU A 63 -0.94 32.65 41.11
CA LEU A 63 -1.02 33.85 40.29
C LEU A 63 0.13 34.79 40.66
N ASP A 64 0.94 35.17 39.69
CA ASP A 64 2.15 35.96 39.93
C ASP A 64 1.79 37.41 40.27
N ARG A 65 0.79 37.96 39.56
CA ARG A 65 0.30 39.32 39.76
C ARG A 65 -1.21 39.40 39.57
N VAL A 66 -1.92 39.90 40.57
CA VAL A 66 -3.36 40.23 40.50
C VAL A 66 -3.52 41.72 40.73
N HIS A 67 -4.00 42.45 39.73
CA HIS A 67 -4.31 43.86 39.80
C HIS A 67 -5.82 44.04 39.95
N VAL A 68 -6.23 44.85 40.93
CA VAL A 68 -7.62 45.16 41.21
C VAL A 68 -7.80 46.66 41.11
N ASP A 69 -8.57 47.10 40.11
CA ASP A 69 -8.96 48.50 39.94
C ASP A 69 -10.09 48.82 40.93
N LEU A 70 -9.93 49.87 41.74
CA LEU A 70 -10.91 50.23 42.76
C LEU A 70 -12.01 51.17 42.25
N THR A 71 -11.89 51.69 41.02
CA THR A 71 -12.86 52.56 40.34
C THR A 71 -13.79 51.78 39.41
N ALA A 72 -13.23 51.06 38.44
CA ALA A 72 -13.98 50.22 37.51
C ALA A 72 -14.38 48.88 38.16
N GLY A 73 -13.60 48.42 39.15
CA GLY A 73 -13.82 47.13 39.80
C GLY A 73 -13.30 45.94 39.00
N ASP A 74 -12.53 46.19 37.93
CA ASP A 74 -11.93 45.18 37.07
C ASP A 74 -10.82 44.41 37.81
N ILE A 75 -10.70 43.13 37.45
CA ILE A 75 -9.66 42.25 37.99
C ILE A 75 -8.84 41.73 36.80
N ASP A 76 -7.57 42.13 36.79
CA ASP A 76 -6.58 41.71 35.82
C ASP A 76 -5.53 40.82 36.48
N VAL A 77 -5.35 39.62 35.97
CA VAL A 77 -4.32 38.68 36.40
C VAL A 77 -3.29 38.55 35.29
N ASP A 78 -2.00 38.63 35.63
CA ASP A 78 -0.90 38.48 34.68
C ASP A 78 0.15 37.54 35.25
N GLY A 79 0.37 36.42 34.56
CA GLY A 79 1.34 35.39 34.96
C GLY A 79 0.82 34.47 36.06
N GLY A 80 1.24 33.21 36.01
CA GLY A 80 0.87 32.19 36.98
C GLY A 80 0.73 30.80 36.39
N THR A 81 0.42 29.83 37.24
CA THR A 81 0.18 28.43 36.87
C THR A 81 -1.12 27.93 37.49
N ILE A 82 -1.95 27.28 36.70
CA ILE A 82 -3.13 26.53 37.14
C ILE A 82 -2.75 25.04 37.12
N ALA A 83 -2.80 24.40 38.27
CA ALA A 83 -2.61 22.96 38.44
C ALA A 83 -3.96 22.29 38.67
N ILE A 84 -4.24 21.25 37.89
CA ILE A 84 -5.48 20.48 37.96
C ILE A 84 -5.14 18.99 38.08
N ASP A 85 -5.83 18.31 38.99
CA ASP A 85 -5.77 16.86 39.19
C ASP A 85 -7.20 16.32 39.31
N GLY A 86 -7.52 15.32 38.49
CA GLY A 86 -8.84 14.68 38.41
C GLY A 86 -9.42 14.67 37.00
N GLU A 87 -10.48 13.88 36.81
CA GLU A 87 -11.15 13.77 35.51
C GLU A 87 -11.97 15.05 35.17
N PRO A 88 -12.12 15.41 33.87
CA PRO A 88 -12.85 16.61 33.45
C PRO A 88 -14.30 16.65 33.89
N GLU A 89 -15.00 15.52 33.84
CA GLU A 89 -16.42 15.41 34.22
C GLU A 89 -16.58 15.62 35.73
N ASP A 90 -15.78 14.92 36.54
CA ASP A 90 -15.76 15.08 38.00
C ASP A 90 -15.37 16.50 38.43
N LEU A 91 -14.40 17.12 37.74
CA LEU A 91 -14.02 18.51 37.99
C LEU A 91 -15.16 19.47 37.63
N ALA A 92 -15.83 19.27 36.50
CA ALA A 92 -16.95 20.09 36.07
C ALA A 92 -18.10 20.04 37.08
N ASP A 93 -18.44 18.84 37.59
CA ASP A 93 -19.48 18.66 38.60
C ASP A 93 -19.11 19.31 39.93
N ARG A 94 -17.87 19.15 40.40
CA ARG A 94 -17.38 19.82 41.61
C ARG A 94 -17.37 21.34 41.46
N MET A 95 -16.97 21.85 40.29
CA MET A 95 -17.01 23.28 39.97
C MET A 95 -18.44 23.81 39.90
N LYS A 96 -19.38 23.05 39.34
CA LYS A 96 -20.81 23.40 39.30
C LYS A 96 -21.40 23.45 40.72
N ALA A 97 -21.08 22.47 41.55
CA ALA A 97 -21.48 22.43 42.95
C ALA A 97 -20.87 23.60 43.76
N TRP A 98 -19.60 23.93 43.52
CA TRP A 98 -18.95 25.10 44.12
C TRP A 98 -19.64 26.40 43.69
N ARG A 99 -19.89 26.61 42.39
CA ARG A 99 -20.61 27.80 41.90
C ARG A 99 -22.01 27.94 42.49
N ALA A 100 -22.72 26.83 42.68
CA ALA A 100 -24.05 26.82 43.31
C ALA A 100 -23.98 27.24 44.79
N ARG A 101 -22.95 26.83 45.52
CA ARG A 101 -22.73 27.23 46.93
C ARG A 101 -22.27 28.69 47.03
N SER A 102 -21.35 29.11 46.17
CA SER A 102 -20.82 30.49 46.12
C SER A 102 -21.83 31.51 45.58
N GLY A 103 -22.99 31.07 45.08
CA GLY A 103 -24.07 31.89 44.54
C GLY A 103 -25.21 32.24 45.50
N GLY A 104 -25.07 31.98 46.81
CA GLY A 104 -26.14 32.16 47.79
C GLY A 104 -26.42 33.62 48.23
N ASP A 105 -27.40 34.27 47.59
CA ASP A 105 -28.54 34.92 48.27
C ASP A 105 -29.67 35.20 47.26
N THR A 106 -30.55 34.22 47.07
CA THR A 106 -31.64 34.20 46.08
C THR A 106 -32.80 35.15 46.37
N LYS A 107 -32.68 36.08 47.32
CA LYS A 107 -33.61 37.22 47.50
C LYS A 107 -33.00 38.59 47.18
N ALA A 108 -31.68 38.68 46.99
CA ALA A 108 -31.01 39.88 46.48
C ALA A 108 -30.62 39.76 44.98
N ALA A 109 -30.52 38.53 44.46
CA ALA A 109 -30.18 38.27 43.06
C ALA A 109 -31.23 38.75 42.04
N GLU A 110 -32.51 38.84 42.41
CA GLU A 110 -33.54 39.46 41.55
C GLU A 110 -33.49 41.01 41.57
N ALA A 111 -32.83 41.61 42.58
CA ALA A 111 -32.68 43.06 42.71
C ALA A 111 -31.35 43.60 42.15
N SER A 112 -30.40 42.73 41.77
CA SER A 112 -29.16 43.13 41.09
C SER A 112 -29.06 42.52 39.68
N ARG A 113 -29.85 43.06 38.74
CA ARG A 113 -29.50 43.05 37.30
C ARG A 113 -28.32 44.00 37.01
N GLY A 114 -27.27 43.93 37.83
CA GLY A 114 -26.01 44.64 37.60
C GLY A 114 -25.02 43.68 36.92
N SER A 115 -24.29 44.19 35.92
CA SER A 115 -23.31 43.43 35.14
C SER A 115 -22.38 42.61 36.04
N LYS A 116 -22.06 41.37 35.65
CA LYS A 116 -20.99 40.62 36.32
C LYS A 116 -19.69 41.38 36.06
N LYS A 117 -18.88 41.61 37.10
CA LYS A 117 -17.61 42.32 36.94
C LYS A 117 -16.70 41.61 35.94
N PRO A 118 -16.14 42.32 34.95
CA PRO A 118 -15.18 41.78 34.01
C PRO A 118 -13.98 41.20 34.75
N VAL A 119 -13.52 40.04 34.29
CA VAL A 119 -12.29 39.42 34.79
C VAL A 119 -11.45 39.02 33.59
N ARG A 120 -10.17 39.36 33.67
CA ARG A 120 -9.19 39.03 32.64
C ARG A 120 -8.01 38.35 33.30
N LEU A 121 -7.67 37.18 32.80
CA LEU A 121 -6.47 36.45 33.17
C LEU A 121 -5.61 36.31 31.91
N ASP A 122 -4.35 36.71 31.99
CA ASP A 122 -3.40 36.69 30.89
C ASP A 122 -2.12 35.93 31.30
N ASN A 123 -1.45 35.36 30.29
CA ASN A 123 -0.14 34.73 30.42
C ASN A 123 -0.06 33.59 31.45
N LEU A 124 -1.15 32.84 31.64
CA LEU A 124 -1.15 31.69 32.54
C LEU A 124 -0.58 30.44 31.87
N ALA A 125 0.02 29.58 32.69
CA ALA A 125 0.35 28.19 32.34
C ALA A 125 -0.70 27.24 32.94
N LEU A 126 -1.00 26.15 32.23
CA LEU A 126 -1.90 25.09 32.68
C LEU A 126 -1.12 23.77 32.75
N ALA A 127 -1.30 23.03 33.84
CA ALA A 127 -0.87 21.65 33.99
C ALA A 127 -2.02 20.83 34.58
N TRP A 128 -2.57 19.91 33.80
CA TRP A 128 -3.69 19.06 34.19
C TRP A 128 -3.31 17.59 34.05
N LYS A 129 -3.32 16.85 35.16
CA LYS A 129 -3.12 15.40 35.19
C LYS A 129 -4.45 14.65 35.20
N LEU A 130 -4.56 13.63 34.35
CA LEU A 130 -5.74 12.78 34.22
C LEU A 130 -5.47 11.41 34.87
N PRO A 131 -6.17 11.03 35.95
CA PRO A 131 -5.99 9.74 36.61
C PRO A 131 -6.19 8.53 35.70
N SER A 132 -7.05 8.64 34.68
CA SER A 132 -7.29 7.59 33.68
C SER A 132 -6.17 7.41 32.64
N GLY A 133 -5.04 8.10 32.83
CA GLY A 133 -3.90 8.09 31.90
C GLY A 133 -3.99 9.28 30.95
N GLY A 134 -3.10 10.25 31.13
CA GLY A 134 -2.96 11.40 30.24
C GLY A 134 -2.61 12.70 30.95
N GLU A 135 -2.26 13.71 30.16
CA GLU A 135 -1.97 15.06 30.64
C GLU A 135 -2.44 16.11 29.63
N VAL A 136 -2.86 17.27 30.14
CA VAL A 136 -3.07 18.48 29.35
C VAL A 136 -2.15 19.57 29.88
N THR A 137 -1.37 20.17 29.01
CA THR A 137 -0.49 21.30 29.33
C THR A 137 -0.82 22.47 28.42
N GLY A 138 -0.67 23.69 28.93
CA GLY A 138 -0.96 24.89 28.16
C GLY A 138 -0.05 26.04 28.57
N SER A 139 0.29 26.90 27.62
CA SER A 139 1.01 28.16 27.86
C SER A 139 0.37 29.31 27.09
N GLY A 140 0.53 30.52 27.65
CA GLY A 140 -0.13 31.71 27.12
C GLY A 140 -1.65 31.61 27.22
N ILE A 141 -2.15 30.97 28.29
CA ILE A 141 -3.58 30.87 28.55
C ILE A 141 -4.10 32.26 28.89
N ARG A 142 -5.15 32.69 28.17
CA ARG A 142 -5.93 33.88 28.47
C ARG A 142 -7.36 33.47 28.76
N VAL A 143 -7.96 34.01 29.81
CA VAL A 143 -9.38 33.79 30.11
C VAL A 143 -10.02 35.15 30.34
N THR A 144 -11.09 35.44 29.61
CA THR A 144 -11.89 36.65 29.79
C THR A 144 -13.31 36.26 30.14
N ARG A 145 -13.91 36.99 31.08
CA ARG A 145 -15.33 36.95 31.36
C ARG A 145 -15.93 38.31 31.14
N ASP A 146 -16.94 38.40 30.28
CA ASP A 146 -17.63 39.65 30.00
C ASP A 146 -18.76 39.93 31.02
N GLU A 147 -19.46 41.05 30.81
CA GLU A 147 -20.57 41.51 31.64
C GLU A 147 -21.80 40.59 31.61
N SER A 148 -22.00 39.87 30.50
CA SER A 148 -23.06 38.85 30.34
C SER A 148 -22.73 37.56 31.09
N GLY A 149 -21.47 37.40 31.50
CA GLY A 149 -20.93 36.21 32.13
C GLY A 149 -20.43 35.16 31.14
N ALA A 150 -20.44 35.44 29.84
CA ALA A 150 -19.83 34.57 28.84
C ALA A 150 -18.32 34.53 29.05
N LEU A 151 -17.73 33.36 28.79
CA LEU A 151 -16.31 33.08 29.02
C LEU A 151 -15.64 32.85 27.67
N THR A 152 -14.52 33.52 27.43
CA THR A 152 -13.63 33.20 26.31
C THR A 152 -12.29 32.77 26.87
N ALA A 153 -11.83 31.58 26.51
CA ALA A 153 -10.53 31.04 26.89
C ALA A 153 -9.67 30.86 25.64
N ALA A 154 -8.49 31.47 25.63
CA ALA A 154 -7.48 31.32 24.59
C ALA A 154 -6.28 30.55 25.12
N CYS A 155 -5.59 29.85 24.24
CA CYS A 155 -4.36 29.14 24.51
C CYS A 155 -3.35 29.41 23.40
N GLY A 156 -2.19 29.97 23.76
CA GLY A 156 -1.09 30.17 22.81
C GLY A 156 -0.56 28.84 22.28
N LYS A 157 -0.23 27.90 23.18
CA LYS A 157 0.13 26.52 22.85
C LYS A 157 -0.45 25.56 23.88
N CYS A 158 -1.25 24.60 23.43
CA CYS A 158 -1.87 23.58 24.27
C CYS A 158 -1.51 22.19 23.76
N THR A 159 -1.15 21.29 24.66
CA THR A 159 -0.84 19.90 24.34
C THR A 159 -1.67 18.99 25.22
N ALA A 160 -2.44 18.10 24.61
CA ALA A 160 -3.15 17.02 25.29
C ALA A 160 -2.54 15.67 24.87
N ARG A 161 -2.21 14.81 25.83
CA ARG A 161 -1.70 13.46 25.57
C ARG A 161 -2.53 12.45 26.34
N ARG A 162 -2.90 11.37 25.66
CA ARG A 162 -3.58 10.21 26.26
C ARG A 162 -3.24 8.97 25.46
N ASP A 163 -2.73 7.95 26.14
CA ASP A 163 -2.31 6.69 25.55
C ASP A 163 -1.38 6.90 24.33
N HIS A 164 -1.86 6.53 23.15
CA HIS A 164 -1.18 6.59 21.86
C HIS A 164 -1.45 7.88 21.06
N LEU A 165 -2.24 8.80 21.62
CA LEU A 165 -2.71 10.01 20.95
C LEU A 165 -2.12 11.26 21.62
N ALA A 166 -1.50 12.12 20.82
CA ALA A 166 -1.11 13.46 21.21
C ALA A 166 -1.76 14.49 20.27
N LEU A 167 -2.36 15.52 20.87
CA LEU A 167 -2.94 16.67 20.20
C LEU A 167 -2.14 17.91 20.60
N GLU A 168 -1.57 18.61 19.62
CA GLU A 168 -0.92 19.90 19.85
C GLU A 168 -1.69 20.99 19.11
N ALA A 169 -2.25 21.94 19.85
CA ALA A 169 -2.99 23.08 19.32
C ALA A 169 -2.18 24.37 19.51
N THR A 170 -2.18 25.22 18.48
CA THR A 170 -1.56 26.56 18.50
C THR A 170 -2.62 27.62 18.26
N ALA A 171 -2.58 28.70 19.05
CA ALA A 171 -3.54 29.80 19.02
C ALA A 171 -4.98 29.29 18.96
N ALA A 172 -5.40 28.63 20.03
CA ALA A 172 -6.71 28.03 20.16
C ALA A 172 -7.60 28.87 21.08
N ASP A 173 -8.77 29.26 20.60
CA ASP A 173 -9.78 30.02 21.32
C ASP A 173 -11.03 29.16 21.52
N VAL A 174 -11.67 29.28 22.68
CA VAL A 174 -12.91 28.59 23.04
C VAL A 174 -13.86 29.60 23.65
N GLU A 175 -15.08 29.65 23.13
CA GLU A 175 -16.16 30.46 23.67
C GLU A 175 -17.17 29.58 24.42
N MET A 176 -17.58 30.04 25.59
CA MET A 176 -18.54 29.36 26.46
C MET A 176 -19.64 30.33 26.91
N GLY A 177 -20.86 29.80 27.03
CA GLY A 177 -22.00 30.49 27.61
C GLY A 177 -21.83 30.78 29.10
N ALA A 178 -22.71 31.64 29.65
CA ALA A 178 -22.66 32.05 31.05
C ALA A 178 -22.94 30.91 32.06
N ASP A 179 -23.53 29.81 31.59
CA ASP A 179 -23.76 28.55 32.29
C ASP A 179 -22.59 27.56 32.15
N GLY A 180 -21.58 27.89 31.35
CA GLY A 180 -20.44 27.03 31.04
C GLY A 180 -20.69 26.08 29.87
N SER A 181 -21.76 26.22 29.09
CA SER A 181 -21.97 25.43 27.88
C SER A 181 -20.96 25.84 26.79
N PHE A 182 -20.36 24.89 26.09
CA PHE A 182 -19.54 25.17 24.89
C PHE A 182 -20.35 25.91 23.83
N LYS A 183 -19.76 26.86 23.10
CA LYS A 183 -20.40 27.51 21.93
C LYS A 183 -19.59 27.27 20.66
N SER A 184 -18.36 27.74 20.66
CA SER A 184 -17.46 27.65 19.51
C SER A 184 -16.04 27.39 19.98
N ALA A 185 -15.24 26.79 19.12
CA ALA A 185 -13.79 26.78 19.27
C ALA A 185 -13.13 27.00 17.93
N ARG A 186 -12.03 27.75 17.94
CA ARG A 186 -11.20 27.96 16.77
C ARG A 186 -9.75 27.68 17.13
N ALA A 187 -9.01 27.03 16.25
CA ALA A 187 -7.56 26.91 16.40
C ALA A 187 -6.86 27.24 15.08
N GLN A 188 -5.73 27.94 15.18
CA GLN A 188 -4.91 28.23 13.99
C GLN A 188 -4.31 26.93 13.42
N ALA A 189 -3.79 26.07 14.29
CA ALA A 189 -3.23 24.79 13.87
C ALA A 189 -3.47 23.72 14.93
N ILE A 190 -3.83 22.52 14.49
CA ILE A 190 -3.84 21.33 15.33
C ILE A 190 -3.02 20.23 14.64
N ALA A 191 -2.02 19.72 15.35
CA ALA A 191 -1.27 18.54 14.95
C ALA A 191 -1.78 17.32 15.74
N VAL A 192 -2.25 16.31 15.01
CA VAL A 192 -2.68 15.03 15.57
C VAL A 192 -1.60 13.99 15.33
N VAL A 193 -1.06 13.43 16.42
CA VAL A 193 -0.08 12.34 16.37
C VAL A 193 -0.71 11.12 17.02
N TYR A 194 -0.89 10.06 16.23
CA TYR A 194 -1.33 8.75 16.70
C TYR A 194 -0.20 7.73 16.48
N ASP A 195 0.27 7.09 17.54
CA ASP A 195 1.31 6.06 17.50
C ASP A 195 0.71 4.71 17.91
N PRO A 196 0.23 3.87 16.97
CA PRO A 196 -0.50 2.66 17.32
C PRO A 196 0.35 1.71 18.19
N PRO A 197 -0.28 0.96 19.12
CA PRO A 197 0.44 -0.06 19.88
C PRO A 197 1.04 -1.08 18.89
N ARG A 198 2.37 -1.17 18.86
CA ARG A 198 3.06 -2.19 18.05
C ARG A 198 2.64 -3.56 18.55
N ALA A 199 2.16 -4.42 17.65
CA ALA A 199 1.99 -5.84 17.95
C ALA A 199 3.33 -6.37 18.48
N ALA A 200 3.29 -7.04 19.64
CA ALA A 200 4.49 -7.58 20.26
C ALA A 200 5.18 -8.53 19.27
N THR A 201 6.36 -8.13 18.79
CA THR A 201 7.26 -9.04 18.09
C THR A 201 7.51 -10.23 19.02
N PRO A 202 7.37 -11.49 18.58
CA PRO A 202 7.75 -12.64 19.40
C PRO A 202 9.19 -12.40 19.86
N ALA A 203 9.40 -12.42 21.18
CA ALA A 203 10.70 -12.15 21.76
C ALA A 203 11.73 -13.09 21.11
N ALA A 204 12.77 -12.50 20.51
CA ALA A 204 13.97 -13.23 20.15
C ALA A 204 14.50 -13.92 21.43
N PRO A 205 14.97 -15.17 21.37
CA PRO A 205 15.50 -15.84 22.55
C PRO A 205 16.62 -14.99 23.14
N ALA A 206 16.52 -14.70 24.43
CA ALA A 206 17.47 -13.88 25.16
C ALA A 206 18.90 -14.42 24.95
N THR A 207 19.79 -13.53 24.51
CA THR A 207 21.23 -13.72 24.52
C THR A 207 21.68 -13.96 25.95
N GLY A 208 21.96 -15.22 26.28
CA GLY A 208 22.60 -15.62 27.52
C GLY A 208 23.99 -15.01 27.63
N THR A 209 24.26 -14.51 28.83
CA THR A 209 25.53 -13.98 29.33
C THR A 209 26.69 -14.97 29.12
N SER A 210 27.84 -14.39 28.80
CA SER A 210 29.15 -15.04 28.65
C SER A 210 29.57 -15.88 29.86
N GLU A 211 29.96 -17.13 29.62
CA GLU A 211 30.84 -17.92 30.49
C GLU A 211 31.92 -18.57 29.60
N PRO A 212 33.19 -18.68 30.04
CA PRO A 212 34.32 -18.93 29.14
C PRO A 212 34.48 -20.42 28.79
N ALA A 213 35.00 -20.65 27.59
CA ALA A 213 35.19 -21.96 26.98
C ALA A 213 36.10 -22.91 27.81
N PRO A 214 35.74 -24.19 27.94
CA PRO A 214 36.68 -25.24 28.34
C PRO A 214 37.46 -25.82 27.13
N PRO A 215 38.63 -26.44 27.37
CA PRO A 215 39.62 -26.76 26.34
C PRO A 215 39.25 -28.00 25.50
N PRO A 216 39.87 -28.19 24.32
CA PRO A 216 39.52 -29.29 23.42
C PRO A 216 40.23 -30.60 23.83
N LEU A 217 39.61 -31.74 23.44
CA LEU A 217 40.17 -33.06 23.03
C LEU A 217 39.23 -34.22 23.49
N PRO A 218 39.27 -35.44 22.91
CA PRO A 218 39.66 -35.89 21.57
C PRO A 218 38.54 -36.70 20.84
N ALA A 219 38.80 -37.08 19.58
CA ALA A 219 37.90 -37.86 18.73
C ALA A 219 37.59 -39.28 19.26
N ILE A 220 36.31 -39.67 19.24
CA ILE A 220 35.88 -41.08 19.24
C ILE A 220 34.69 -41.24 18.28
N ALA A 221 34.83 -42.17 17.34
CA ALA A 221 33.79 -42.63 16.42
C ALA A 221 32.75 -43.50 17.15
N THR A 222 31.46 -43.40 16.79
CA THR A 222 30.60 -44.57 16.53
C THR A 222 29.21 -44.19 15.96
N LYS A 223 28.92 -44.77 14.79
CA LYS A 223 27.66 -45.38 14.31
C LYS A 223 26.30 -44.62 14.31
N ARG A 224 25.84 -44.39 13.07
CA ARG A 224 24.52 -44.69 12.47
C ARG A 224 23.24 -44.18 13.16
N GLY A 225 22.55 -43.27 12.47
CA GLY A 225 21.10 -43.07 12.58
C GLY A 225 20.60 -41.85 11.80
N ALA A 226 19.99 -42.09 10.63
CA ALA A 226 19.07 -41.21 9.88
C ALA A 226 19.48 -39.74 9.62
N LYS A 227 20.02 -39.47 8.42
CA LYS A 227 20.04 -38.13 7.82
C LYS A 227 18.62 -37.73 7.41
N GLY A 228 17.99 -36.84 8.17
CA GLY A 228 16.91 -36.00 7.64
C GLY A 228 17.51 -35.01 6.64
N SER A 229 17.16 -35.17 5.36
CA SER A 229 17.38 -34.13 4.36
C SER A 229 16.63 -32.88 4.81
N ALA A 230 17.34 -31.78 5.02
CA ALA A 230 16.75 -30.47 5.25
C ALA A 230 16.02 -30.04 3.97
N ALA A 231 14.76 -30.47 3.84
CA ALA A 231 13.79 -29.80 3.01
C ALA A 231 13.66 -28.37 3.55
N THR A 232 14.05 -27.40 2.74
CA THR A 232 13.74 -25.99 2.99
C THR A 232 12.23 -25.92 3.16
N ALA A 233 11.77 -25.51 4.34
CA ALA A 233 10.36 -25.34 4.64
C ALA A 233 9.72 -24.53 3.51
N ALA A 234 8.61 -25.03 2.96
CA ALA A 234 7.80 -24.30 2.01
C ALA A 234 7.46 -22.92 2.62
N PRO A 235 7.52 -21.82 1.84
CA PRO A 235 7.02 -20.54 2.34
C PRO A 235 5.55 -20.74 2.76
N ALA A 236 5.23 -20.31 3.98
CA ALA A 236 3.88 -20.38 4.51
C ALA A 236 2.91 -19.71 3.53
N PRO A 237 1.67 -20.23 3.37
CA PRO A 237 0.65 -19.51 2.61
C PRO A 237 0.52 -18.09 3.16
N PRO A 238 0.22 -17.09 2.31
CA PRO A 238 0.02 -15.72 2.78
C PRO A 238 -1.07 -15.72 3.86
N GLU A 239 -0.71 -15.31 5.08
CA GLU A 239 -1.65 -15.12 6.19
C GLU A 239 -2.36 -13.78 5.96
N GLY A 240 -3.55 -13.83 5.38
CA GLY A 240 -4.42 -12.65 5.23
C GLY A 240 -5.46 -12.80 4.12
N PRO A 241 -6.52 -11.97 4.16
CA PRO A 241 -7.49 -11.89 3.07
C PRO A 241 -6.81 -11.46 1.75
N VAL A 242 -7.29 -11.98 0.63
CA VAL A 242 -6.81 -11.66 -0.72
C VAL A 242 -7.12 -10.20 -1.06
N LEU A 243 -8.28 -9.71 -0.63
CA LEU A 243 -8.67 -8.30 -0.68
C LEU A 243 -9.07 -7.85 0.72
N PRO A 244 -8.37 -6.88 1.34
CA PRO A 244 -8.73 -6.38 2.66
C PRO A 244 -9.99 -5.50 2.57
N LEU A 245 -11.17 -6.12 2.50
CA LEU A 245 -12.46 -5.43 2.58
C LEU A 245 -12.74 -5.01 4.04
N PRO A 246 -13.32 -3.82 4.28
CA PRO A 246 -13.60 -3.36 5.63
C PRO A 246 -14.78 -4.11 6.26
N ASP A 247 -14.68 -4.37 7.57
CA ASP A 247 -15.84 -4.78 8.39
C ASP A 247 -16.76 -3.56 8.60
N LEU A 248 -17.95 -3.62 7.97
CA LEU A 248 -18.88 -2.51 7.95
C LEU A 248 -19.53 -2.23 9.32
N HIS A 249 -19.79 -3.26 10.13
CA HIS A 249 -20.30 -3.08 11.49
C HIS A 249 -19.25 -2.45 12.40
N ALA A 250 -18.00 -2.91 12.32
CA ALA A 250 -16.90 -2.33 13.07
C ALA A 250 -16.64 -0.87 12.65
N LEU A 251 -16.67 -0.59 11.34
CA LEU A 251 -16.56 0.77 10.81
C LEU A 251 -17.70 1.66 11.31
N ARG A 252 -18.95 1.20 11.21
CA ARG A 252 -20.14 1.92 11.70
C ARG A 252 -20.06 2.21 13.18
N SER A 253 -19.63 1.22 13.98
CA SER A 253 -19.45 1.33 15.43
C SER A 253 -18.38 2.35 15.81
N ARG A 254 -17.25 2.37 15.09
CA ARG A 254 -16.19 3.39 15.29
C ARG A 254 -16.68 4.80 14.97
N ILE A 255 -17.41 4.97 13.85
CA ILE A 255 -18.01 6.26 13.48
C ILE A 255 -19.04 6.70 14.54
N ALA A 256 -19.91 5.79 14.97
CA ALA A 256 -20.89 6.07 16.02
C ALA A 256 -20.22 6.48 17.33
N THR A 257 -19.18 5.76 17.74
CA THR A 257 -18.42 6.05 18.96
C THR A 257 -17.77 7.43 18.88
N GLY A 258 -17.14 7.77 17.75
CA GLY A 258 -16.59 9.11 17.51
C GLY A 258 -17.66 10.20 17.61
N ALA A 259 -18.80 10.00 16.95
CA ALA A 259 -19.90 10.96 16.99
C ALA A 259 -20.51 11.11 18.40
N ALA A 260 -20.65 10.01 19.15
CA ALA A 260 -21.11 10.00 20.54
C ALA A 260 -20.12 10.64 21.52
N LEU A 261 -18.82 10.62 21.23
CA LEU A 261 -17.83 11.38 22.00
C LEU A 261 -17.95 12.89 21.76
N VAL A 262 -18.33 13.29 20.55
CA VAL A 262 -18.50 14.70 20.16
C VAL A 262 -19.83 15.26 20.66
N ALA A 263 -20.93 14.50 20.57
CA ALA A 263 -22.29 15.02 20.79
C ALA A 263 -22.56 15.66 22.16
N PRO A 264 -22.10 15.11 23.31
CA PRO A 264 -22.28 15.75 24.61
C PRO A 264 -21.44 17.03 24.76
N ARG A 265 -20.37 17.14 23.97
CA ARG A 265 -19.37 18.22 24.06
C ARG A 265 -19.63 19.35 23.06
N LEU A 266 -20.38 19.06 22.00
CA LEU A 266 -20.81 20.01 20.98
C LEU A 266 -22.34 20.13 21.01
N PRO A 267 -22.90 21.20 21.61
CA PRO A 267 -24.35 21.42 21.63
C PRO A 267 -24.87 21.70 20.22
N ASP A 268 -26.20 21.68 20.09
CA ASP A 268 -26.85 22.02 18.82
C ASP A 268 -26.49 23.45 18.38
N GLY A 269 -26.10 23.60 17.11
CA GLY A 269 -25.54 24.83 16.54
C GLY A 269 -24.06 25.09 16.89
N GLY A 270 -23.43 24.24 17.70
CA GLY A 270 -22.03 24.36 18.06
C GLY A 270 -21.08 24.05 16.89
N LYS A 271 -19.94 24.76 16.83
CA LYS A 271 -18.95 24.64 15.76
C LYS A 271 -17.50 24.64 16.28
N ILE A 272 -16.68 23.74 15.75
CA ILE A 272 -15.22 23.72 15.91
C ILE A 272 -14.59 23.98 14.53
N GLU A 273 -13.72 24.98 14.45
CA GLU A 273 -12.99 25.35 13.24
C GLU A 273 -11.47 25.24 13.48
N ILE A 274 -10.78 24.59 12.56
CA ILE A 274 -9.32 24.47 12.58
C ILE A 274 -8.81 24.97 11.24
N ASP A 275 -8.02 26.05 11.24
CA ASP A 275 -7.52 26.65 10.00
C ASP A 275 -6.46 25.75 9.32
N GLY A 276 -5.65 25.03 10.11
CA GLY A 276 -4.64 24.09 9.63
C GLY A 276 -4.58 22.80 10.44
N LEU A 277 -5.41 21.82 10.09
CA LEU A 277 -5.33 20.46 10.65
C LEU A 277 -4.26 19.67 9.92
N SER A 278 -3.26 19.17 10.66
CA SER A 278 -2.28 18.20 10.18
C SER A 278 -2.46 16.86 10.90
N ALA A 279 -2.54 15.78 10.16
CA ALA A 279 -2.66 14.42 10.71
C ALA A 279 -1.60 13.50 10.13
N LYS A 280 -1.15 12.51 10.91
CA LYS A 280 -0.41 11.37 10.39
C LYS A 280 -1.28 10.13 10.50
N VAL A 281 -1.55 9.48 9.38
CA VAL A 281 -2.37 8.26 9.30
C VAL A 281 -1.52 7.14 8.74
N ASP A 282 -1.60 5.96 9.33
CA ASP A 282 -0.95 4.77 8.82
C ASP A 282 -1.76 4.21 7.64
N ILE A 283 -1.14 4.12 6.46
CA ILE A 283 -1.74 3.48 5.28
C ILE A 283 -0.84 2.32 4.85
N GLY A 284 -1.24 1.10 5.22
CA GLY A 284 -0.54 -0.12 4.87
C GLY A 284 0.85 -0.23 5.51
N GLY A 285 0.95 0.10 6.81
CA GLY A 285 2.16 0.01 7.64
C GLY A 285 3.13 1.18 7.50
N GLU A 286 2.74 2.25 6.81
CA GLU A 286 3.57 3.44 6.59
C GLU A 286 2.83 4.70 7.03
N PRO A 287 3.47 5.56 7.85
CA PRO A 287 2.86 6.81 8.27
C PRO A 287 2.84 7.80 7.10
N VAL A 288 1.65 8.16 6.65
CA VAL A 288 1.39 9.20 5.64
C VAL A 288 0.91 10.46 6.35
N ALA A 289 1.55 11.59 6.07
CA ALA A 289 1.13 12.88 6.60
C ALA A 289 0.08 13.53 5.67
N PHE A 290 -0.95 14.11 6.27
CA PHE A 290 -2.01 14.85 5.61
C PHE A 290 -2.10 16.26 6.20
N GLY A 291 -2.35 17.26 5.35
CA GLY A 291 -2.46 18.67 5.75
C GLY A 291 -1.12 19.43 5.78
N PRO A 292 -1.08 20.68 6.27
CA PRO A 292 -2.16 21.39 6.97
C PRO A 292 -3.32 21.80 6.04
N ALA A 293 -4.56 21.61 6.51
CA ALA A 293 -5.76 21.90 5.74
C ALA A 293 -6.94 22.31 6.66
N PRO A 294 -7.80 23.26 6.23
CA PRO A 294 -9.00 23.62 6.96
C PRO A 294 -9.87 22.41 7.32
N PHE A 295 -10.32 22.39 8.57
CA PHE A 295 -11.23 21.38 9.10
C PHE A 295 -12.35 22.05 9.90
N THR A 296 -13.56 21.57 9.74
CA THR A 296 -14.73 22.02 10.48
C THR A 296 -15.50 20.83 11.01
N LEU A 297 -15.88 20.90 12.28
CA LEU A 297 -16.80 19.96 12.92
C LEU A 297 -17.96 20.77 13.47
N SER A 298 -19.18 20.49 13.05
CA SER A 298 -20.37 21.21 13.52
C SER A 298 -21.51 20.26 13.81
N ARG A 299 -22.45 20.69 14.65
CA ARG A 299 -23.66 19.92 14.96
C ARG A 299 -24.91 20.71 14.57
N ALA A 300 -25.83 20.04 13.90
CA ALA A 300 -27.17 20.54 13.60
C ALA A 300 -28.19 19.45 13.97
N GLY A 301 -28.97 19.68 15.02
CA GLY A 301 -29.91 18.73 15.60
C GLY A 301 -29.26 17.41 16.00
N ASP A 302 -29.68 16.34 15.33
CA ASP A 302 -29.19 14.97 15.52
C ASP A 302 -28.04 14.61 14.55
N ARG A 303 -27.44 15.57 13.85
CA ARG A 303 -26.37 15.33 12.88
C ARG A 303 -25.09 16.06 13.22
N VAL A 304 -23.97 15.38 12.98
CA VAL A 304 -22.62 15.93 13.04
C VAL A 304 -22.11 16.07 11.61
N HIS A 305 -21.76 17.29 11.23
CA HIS A 305 -21.12 17.59 9.96
C HIS A 305 -19.61 17.71 10.15
N VAL A 306 -18.87 16.94 9.36
CA VAL A 306 -17.41 16.97 9.30
C VAL A 306 -17.03 17.46 7.92
N ALA A 307 -16.31 18.58 7.83
CA ALA A 307 -15.79 19.09 6.58
C ALA A 307 -14.27 19.23 6.68
N PHE A 308 -13.58 18.80 5.63
CA PHE A 308 -12.15 18.96 5.44
C PHE A 308 -11.92 19.50 4.03
N SER A 309 -11.02 20.45 3.86
CA SER A 309 -10.71 21.01 2.55
C SER A 309 -9.21 21.23 2.44
N SER A 310 -8.57 20.71 1.40
CA SER A 310 -7.16 21.02 1.14
C SER A 310 -6.95 22.53 1.00
N SER A 311 -5.83 23.07 1.45
CA SER A 311 -5.50 24.47 1.14
C SER A 311 -5.43 24.67 -0.39
N SER A 312 -6.20 25.62 -0.92
CA SER A 312 -5.91 26.16 -2.25
C SER A 312 -4.56 26.85 -2.11
N GLY A 313 -3.50 26.28 -2.67
CA GLY A 313 -2.18 26.91 -2.61
C GLY A 313 -2.30 28.38 -3.00
N GLU A 314 -1.78 29.28 -2.16
CA GLU A 314 -1.62 30.67 -2.56
C GLU A 314 -0.92 30.69 -3.91
N SER A 315 -1.64 31.23 -4.88
CA SER A 315 -1.29 31.26 -6.29
C SER A 315 0.17 31.66 -6.46
N GLU A 316 1.03 30.73 -6.91
CA GLU A 316 2.14 31.16 -7.75
C GLU A 316 1.55 32.00 -8.88
N PRO A 317 2.10 33.19 -9.18
CA PRO A 317 1.54 34.07 -10.19
C PRO A 317 1.62 33.38 -11.56
N GLY A 318 0.51 32.73 -11.95
CA GLY A 318 0.41 31.91 -13.16
C GLY A 318 -0.51 30.68 -13.04
N ALA A 319 -0.78 30.18 -11.83
CA ALA A 319 -1.63 29.00 -11.62
C ALA A 319 -3.12 29.36 -11.65
N LYS A 320 -3.79 29.13 -12.79
CA LYS A 320 -5.26 29.27 -12.90
C LYS A 320 -5.98 28.21 -12.04
N GLY A 321 -6.68 28.66 -11.00
CA GLY A 321 -7.91 28.07 -10.47
C GLY A 321 -7.88 26.59 -10.05
N THR A 322 -7.09 26.22 -9.04
CA THR A 322 -7.23 24.91 -8.39
C THR A 322 -8.39 24.95 -7.40
N THR A 323 -9.42 24.12 -7.63
CA THR A 323 -10.49 23.94 -6.64
C THR A 323 -9.94 23.09 -5.51
N PRO A 324 -10.09 23.47 -4.23
CA PRO A 324 -9.74 22.60 -3.11
C PRO A 324 -10.35 21.22 -3.24
N LEU A 325 -9.62 20.19 -2.84
CA LEU A 325 -10.18 18.86 -2.63
C LEU A 325 -10.86 18.86 -1.25
N SER A 326 -12.19 18.78 -1.23
CA SER A 326 -13.00 18.73 -0.02
C SER A 326 -13.54 17.32 0.25
N ILE A 327 -13.62 17.00 1.54
CA ILE A 327 -14.33 15.86 2.08
C ILE A 327 -15.39 16.41 3.03
N ASP A 328 -16.65 16.11 2.74
CA ASP A 328 -17.81 16.56 3.51
C ASP A 328 -18.60 15.32 3.95
N ALA A 329 -18.69 15.08 5.25
CA ALA A 329 -19.40 13.94 5.82
C ALA A 329 -20.48 14.37 6.80
N GLU A 330 -21.62 13.70 6.71
CA GLU A 330 -22.78 13.90 7.57
C GLU A 330 -23.03 12.60 8.35
N ILE A 331 -22.93 12.70 9.67
CA ILE A 331 -22.95 11.56 10.59
C ILE A 331 -24.13 11.73 11.56
N PRO A 332 -25.17 10.88 11.48
CA PRO A 332 -26.30 10.96 12.39
C PRO A 332 -25.94 10.36 13.77
N LEU A 333 -26.37 11.06 14.83
CA LEU A 333 -26.20 10.72 16.24
C LEU A 333 -27.20 9.66 16.72
N ALA A 334 -28.40 9.69 16.15
CA ALA A 334 -29.40 8.63 16.26
C ALA A 334 -29.37 7.79 14.96
N GLY A 335 -30.05 6.64 14.94
CA GLY A 335 -30.06 5.74 13.77
C GLY A 335 -30.28 6.48 12.44
N GLY A 336 -29.54 6.08 11.41
CA GLY A 336 -29.52 6.74 10.10
C GLY A 336 -28.21 6.47 9.36
N ASP A 337 -28.22 6.78 8.07
CA ASP A 337 -27.09 6.54 7.18
C ASP A 337 -26.01 7.62 7.34
N VAL A 338 -24.75 7.23 7.24
CA VAL A 338 -23.61 8.14 7.16
C VAL A 338 -23.36 8.45 5.69
N ASP A 339 -23.40 9.73 5.29
CA ASP A 339 -23.19 10.20 3.92
C ASP A 339 -21.88 11.00 3.86
N ALA A 340 -20.89 10.50 3.13
CA ALA A 340 -19.61 11.17 2.91
C ALA A 340 -19.41 11.49 1.43
N ARG A 341 -18.98 12.71 1.14
CA ARG A 341 -18.76 13.22 -0.22
C ARG A 341 -17.32 13.69 -0.34
N LEU A 342 -16.73 13.39 -1.49
CA LEU A 342 -15.43 13.90 -1.91
C LEU A 342 -15.69 14.77 -3.15
N ALA A 343 -15.08 15.94 -3.25
CA ALA A 343 -15.14 16.75 -4.47
C ALA A 343 -13.93 17.69 -4.59
N GLY A 344 -13.47 17.91 -5.82
CA GLY A 344 -12.53 18.99 -6.12
C GLY A 344 -11.24 18.55 -6.82
N GLY A 345 -10.21 19.39 -6.71
CA GLY A 345 -8.98 19.31 -7.49
C GLY A 345 -9.07 19.98 -8.86
N PRO A 346 -7.96 19.94 -9.63
CA PRO A 346 -6.70 19.24 -9.33
C PRO A 346 -5.90 19.89 -8.19
N VAL A 347 -5.43 19.06 -7.25
CA VAL A 347 -4.52 19.43 -6.14
C VAL A 347 -3.24 18.61 -6.27
N SER A 348 -2.07 19.22 -6.05
CA SER A 348 -0.81 18.48 -6.09
C SER A 348 -0.68 17.52 -4.90
N LEU A 349 0.00 16.39 -5.10
CA LEU A 349 0.24 15.42 -4.03
C LEU A 349 1.03 16.05 -2.86
N ALA A 350 1.97 16.96 -3.18
CA ALA A 350 2.71 17.73 -2.18
C ALA A 350 1.79 18.58 -1.27
N LEU A 351 0.76 19.24 -1.83
CA LEU A 351 -0.21 20.01 -1.05
C LEU A 351 -1.11 19.13 -0.18
N LEU A 352 -1.27 17.86 -0.55
CA LEU A 352 -1.94 16.86 0.28
C LEU A 352 -1.02 16.29 1.38
N GLY A 353 0.22 16.74 1.49
CA GLY A 353 1.20 16.28 2.48
C GLY A 353 2.00 15.05 2.05
N VAL A 354 1.82 14.56 0.81
CA VAL A 354 2.60 13.44 0.27
C VAL A 354 4.04 13.87 0.05
N LYS A 355 4.98 13.08 0.57
CA LYS A 355 6.41 13.36 0.45
C LYS A 355 7.01 12.57 -0.71
N GLU A 356 8.13 13.08 -1.20
CA GLU A 356 8.94 12.36 -2.18
C GLU A 356 9.36 10.99 -1.61
N GLY A 357 9.22 9.94 -2.43
CA GLY A 357 9.52 8.56 -2.06
C GLY A 357 8.41 7.80 -1.35
N THR A 358 7.32 8.46 -0.91
CA THR A 358 6.18 7.77 -0.29
C THR A 358 5.62 6.72 -1.24
N LYS A 359 5.66 5.43 -0.85
CA LYS A 359 5.30 4.29 -1.72
C LYS A 359 5.94 4.37 -3.12
N GLY A 360 7.16 4.90 -3.23
CA GLY A 360 7.89 5.05 -4.48
C GLY A 360 7.41 6.20 -5.38
N LEU A 361 6.45 7.03 -4.96
CA LEU A 361 6.04 8.21 -5.70
C LEU A 361 7.20 9.19 -5.82
N THR A 362 7.36 9.77 -7.00
CA THR A 362 8.32 10.83 -7.26
C THR A 362 7.64 12.03 -7.91
N ASP A 363 8.31 13.17 -7.99
CA ASP A 363 7.77 14.40 -8.60
C ASP A 363 6.42 14.83 -7.99
N VAL A 364 6.25 14.69 -6.67
CA VAL A 364 4.95 14.88 -5.98
C VAL A 364 4.39 16.31 -6.08
N THR A 365 5.21 17.29 -6.46
CA THR A 365 4.78 18.66 -6.74
C THR A 365 4.08 18.82 -8.08
N ARG A 366 4.41 17.97 -9.07
CA ARG A 366 3.81 17.97 -10.42
C ARG A 366 2.61 17.03 -10.49
N GLY A 367 2.67 15.90 -9.78
CA GLY A 367 1.56 14.95 -9.72
C GLY A 367 0.33 15.59 -9.07
N THR A 368 -0.81 15.53 -9.73
CA THR A 368 -2.08 16.07 -9.20
C THR A 368 -3.16 15.00 -9.12
N VAL A 369 -4.08 15.19 -8.17
CA VAL A 369 -5.29 14.39 -8.01
C VAL A 369 -6.52 15.31 -8.03
N SER A 370 -7.56 14.84 -8.67
CA SER A 370 -8.90 15.44 -8.65
C SER A 370 -9.92 14.32 -8.54
N GLY A 371 -11.10 14.64 -8.03
CA GLY A 371 -12.14 13.62 -7.92
C GLY A 371 -13.46 14.18 -7.46
N LYS A 372 -14.49 13.35 -7.64
CA LYS A 372 -15.79 13.54 -7.00
C LYS A 372 -16.34 12.16 -6.63
N GLY A 373 -16.98 12.04 -5.49
CA GLY A 373 -17.58 10.79 -5.10
C GLY A 373 -18.50 10.93 -3.91
N ARG A 374 -19.33 9.91 -3.70
CA ARG A 374 -20.21 9.78 -2.57
C ARG A 374 -20.12 8.34 -2.04
N VAL A 375 -20.02 8.23 -0.73
CA VAL A 375 -20.04 6.97 0.00
C VAL A 375 -21.16 7.06 1.03
N VAL A 376 -22.06 6.08 1.04
CA VAL A 376 -23.14 6.00 2.02
C VAL A 376 -23.02 4.68 2.78
N LEU A 377 -22.80 4.76 4.08
CA LEU A 377 -22.80 3.63 5.00
C LEU A 377 -24.14 3.56 5.71
N ALA A 378 -24.84 2.45 5.51
CA ALA A 378 -26.19 2.25 6.03
C ALA A 378 -26.22 2.21 7.57
N SER A 379 -27.38 2.54 8.13
CA SER A 379 -27.54 2.80 9.56
C SER A 379 -27.03 1.69 10.50
N GLY A 380 -27.21 0.42 10.14
CA GLY A 380 -26.74 -0.74 10.90
C GLY A 380 -25.37 -1.25 10.47
N GLY A 381 -24.78 -0.71 9.41
CA GLY A 381 -23.57 -1.27 8.78
C GLY A 381 -23.87 -2.44 7.83
N GLU A 382 -25.12 -2.63 7.42
CA GLU A 382 -25.56 -3.69 6.51
C GLU A 382 -25.05 -3.54 5.07
N ALA A 383 -24.77 -2.30 4.66
CA ALA A 383 -24.28 -1.98 3.33
C ALA A 383 -23.48 -0.68 3.29
N LEU A 384 -22.48 -0.63 2.42
CA LEU A 384 -21.74 0.57 2.03
C LEU A 384 -21.86 0.72 0.51
N THR A 385 -22.55 1.77 0.08
CA THR A 385 -22.65 2.14 -1.33
C THR A 385 -21.60 3.19 -1.68
N PHE A 386 -21.04 3.10 -2.89
CA PHE A 386 -20.10 4.10 -3.38
C PHE A 386 -20.37 4.41 -4.85
N ASP A 387 -20.17 5.67 -5.21
CA ASP A 387 -20.19 6.17 -6.58
C ASP A 387 -19.17 7.30 -6.66
N GLY A 388 -18.12 7.14 -7.45
CA GLY A 388 -17.12 8.19 -7.57
C GLY A 388 -16.19 8.03 -8.77
N GLN A 389 -15.48 9.11 -9.04
CA GLN A 389 -14.43 9.21 -10.04
C GLN A 389 -13.21 9.93 -9.46
N VAL A 390 -12.03 9.48 -9.82
CA VAL A 390 -10.74 10.05 -9.45
C VAL A 390 -9.90 10.15 -10.72
N ALA A 391 -9.29 11.30 -10.95
CA ALA A 391 -8.32 11.51 -12.02
C ALA A 391 -6.99 11.93 -11.43
N LEU A 392 -5.95 11.17 -11.79
CA LEU A 392 -4.56 11.41 -11.50
C LEU A 392 -3.89 11.95 -12.76
N ARG A 393 -3.08 13.00 -12.63
CA ARG A 393 -2.32 13.56 -13.75
C ARG A 393 -0.87 13.74 -13.39
N SER A 394 0.01 13.47 -14.35
CA SER A 394 1.46 13.64 -14.24
C SER A 394 2.08 12.90 -13.05
N ILE A 395 1.56 11.71 -12.72
CA ILE A 395 2.09 10.90 -11.62
C ILE A 395 3.42 10.28 -12.05
N SER A 396 4.44 10.38 -11.20
CA SER A 396 5.68 9.63 -11.36
C SER A 396 5.83 8.60 -10.24
N LEU A 397 6.27 7.40 -10.59
CA LEU A 397 6.36 6.25 -9.70
C LEU A 397 7.62 5.42 -10.01
N LYS A 398 8.42 5.16 -8.98
CA LYS A 398 9.55 4.23 -9.02
C LYS A 398 9.23 2.99 -8.19
N GLN A 399 8.80 1.93 -8.86
CA GLN A 399 8.43 0.66 -8.24
C GLN A 399 9.07 -0.52 -8.99
N PRO A 400 10.20 -1.07 -8.50
CA PRO A 400 10.95 -2.14 -9.19
C PRO A 400 10.13 -3.41 -9.50
N LYS A 401 9.08 -3.68 -8.72
CA LYS A 401 8.16 -4.80 -8.98
C LYS A 401 7.23 -4.55 -10.18
N ILE A 402 7.00 -3.28 -10.53
CA ILE A 402 6.20 -2.87 -11.68
C ILE A 402 7.11 -2.62 -12.88
N ALA A 403 8.09 -1.74 -12.72
CA ALA A 403 9.04 -1.37 -13.76
C ALA A 403 10.45 -1.17 -13.15
N PRO A 404 11.51 -1.67 -13.82
CA PRO A 404 12.88 -1.43 -13.38
C PRO A 404 13.24 0.06 -13.50
N GLU A 405 12.71 0.74 -14.52
CA GLU A 405 12.87 2.18 -14.74
C GLU A 405 11.74 2.99 -14.08
N PRO A 406 12.00 4.22 -13.60
CA PRO A 406 10.96 5.10 -13.10
C PRO A 406 9.93 5.42 -14.19
N MET A 407 8.65 5.17 -13.91
CA MET A 407 7.54 5.58 -14.76
C MET A 407 7.20 7.03 -14.44
N ARG A 408 7.12 7.90 -15.45
CA ARG A 408 6.82 9.33 -15.29
C ARG A 408 5.65 9.74 -16.14
N GLY A 409 4.91 10.75 -15.69
CA GLY A 409 3.84 11.34 -16.48
C GLY A 409 2.61 10.45 -16.65
N ILE A 410 2.32 9.59 -15.67
CA ILE A 410 1.16 8.71 -15.72
C ILE A 410 -0.11 9.54 -15.51
N ASP A 411 -0.97 9.52 -16.52
CA ASP A 411 -2.33 10.06 -16.46
C ASP A 411 -3.31 8.90 -16.37
N LEU A 412 -4.13 8.87 -15.32
CA LEU A 412 -5.05 7.78 -15.03
C LEU A 412 -6.37 8.36 -14.52
N ALA A 413 -7.49 8.00 -15.14
CA ALA A 413 -8.81 8.25 -14.58
C ALA A 413 -9.48 6.93 -14.23
N VAL A 414 -10.09 6.87 -13.05
CA VAL A 414 -10.85 5.72 -12.56
C VAL A 414 -12.21 6.22 -12.12
N SER A 415 -13.28 5.55 -12.54
CA SER A 415 -14.60 5.72 -11.95
C SER A 415 -15.16 4.37 -11.53
N ALA A 416 -15.93 4.35 -10.45
CA ALA A 416 -16.53 3.12 -9.96
C ALA A 416 -17.82 3.40 -9.19
N ARG A 417 -18.80 2.53 -9.39
CA ARG A 417 -20.04 2.45 -8.62
C ARG A 417 -20.23 1.03 -8.12
N GLY A 418 -20.67 0.89 -6.88
CA GLY A 418 -20.96 -0.42 -6.32
C GLY A 418 -21.48 -0.40 -4.90
N VAL A 419 -21.62 -1.60 -4.35
CA VAL A 419 -22.10 -1.86 -3.00
C VAL A 419 -21.27 -2.97 -2.36
N LEU A 420 -20.79 -2.73 -1.16
CA LEU A 420 -20.25 -3.75 -0.26
C LEU A 420 -21.31 -4.07 0.79
N ASP A 421 -21.65 -5.33 0.99
CA ASP A 421 -22.54 -5.75 2.08
C ASP A 421 -21.79 -6.18 3.34
N ASP A 422 -22.52 -6.37 4.43
CA ASP A 422 -22.02 -6.84 5.73
C ASP A 422 -21.45 -8.26 5.73
N LYS A 423 -21.64 -9.02 4.65
CA LYS A 423 -21.11 -10.38 4.46
C LYS A 423 -19.79 -10.41 3.71
N GLY A 424 -19.22 -9.24 3.38
CA GLY A 424 -17.97 -9.16 2.63
C GLY A 424 -18.15 -9.38 1.13
N LYS A 425 -19.37 -9.21 0.60
CA LYS A 425 -19.63 -9.26 -0.84
C LYS A 425 -19.61 -7.86 -1.43
N LEU A 426 -18.59 -7.61 -2.25
CA LEU A 426 -18.47 -6.43 -3.09
C LEU A 426 -19.13 -6.68 -4.44
N ARG A 427 -20.12 -5.86 -4.80
CA ARG A 427 -20.74 -5.82 -6.12
C ARG A 427 -20.33 -4.53 -6.81
N LEU A 428 -19.64 -4.65 -7.93
CA LEU A 428 -19.26 -3.55 -8.82
C LEU A 428 -20.31 -3.45 -9.93
N ASP A 429 -21.13 -2.40 -9.88
CA ASP A 429 -22.12 -2.08 -10.93
C ASP A 429 -21.43 -1.71 -12.24
N ASP A 430 -20.44 -0.84 -12.12
CA ASP A 430 -19.64 -0.32 -13.21
C ASP A 430 -18.32 0.19 -12.62
N ALA A 431 -17.22 -0.09 -13.30
CA ALA A 431 -15.92 0.46 -12.99
C ALA A 431 -15.21 0.74 -14.31
N GLN A 432 -14.76 1.96 -14.52
CA GLN A 432 -14.04 2.35 -15.71
C GLN A 432 -12.63 2.82 -15.35
N VAL A 433 -11.66 2.42 -16.16
CA VAL A 433 -10.25 2.82 -16.08
C VAL A 433 -9.85 3.38 -17.43
N ASP A 434 -9.39 4.63 -17.45
CA ASP A 434 -8.88 5.31 -18.63
C ASP A 434 -7.41 5.70 -18.43
N MET A 435 -6.55 5.30 -19.35
CA MET A 435 -5.13 5.65 -19.40
C MET A 435 -4.71 5.92 -20.85
N GLY A 436 -4.64 7.19 -21.24
CA GLY A 436 -4.41 7.57 -22.63
C GLY A 436 -5.48 6.95 -23.55
N ALA A 437 -5.06 6.13 -24.51
CA ALA A 437 -5.95 5.39 -25.42
C ALA A 437 -6.53 4.09 -24.84
N LEU A 438 -6.08 3.64 -23.66
CA LEU A 438 -6.63 2.46 -23.00
C LEU A 438 -7.91 2.85 -22.26
N HIS A 439 -9.04 2.33 -22.70
CA HIS A 439 -10.34 2.49 -22.06
C HIS A 439 -10.87 1.11 -21.67
N ALA A 440 -10.93 0.82 -20.37
CA ALA A 440 -11.37 -0.47 -19.86
C ALA A 440 -12.56 -0.31 -18.90
N LYS A 441 -13.56 -1.17 -19.04
CA LYS A 441 -14.73 -1.25 -18.17
C LYS A 441 -14.79 -2.60 -17.49
N ALA A 442 -15.19 -2.62 -16.23
CA ALA A 442 -15.34 -3.83 -15.45
C ALA A 442 -16.63 -3.79 -14.64
N HIS A 443 -17.26 -4.94 -14.48
CA HIS A 443 -18.41 -5.11 -13.58
C HIS A 443 -18.41 -6.54 -13.04
N GLY A 444 -19.01 -6.75 -11.89
CA GLY A 444 -18.99 -8.08 -11.29
C GLY A 444 -19.21 -8.12 -9.79
N THR A 445 -18.89 -9.26 -9.21
CA THR A 445 -18.97 -9.51 -7.78
C THR A 445 -17.71 -10.19 -7.26
N ILE A 446 -17.30 -9.80 -6.07
CA ILE A 446 -16.25 -10.45 -5.27
C ILE A 446 -16.88 -10.76 -3.92
N GLU A 447 -16.78 -11.99 -3.47
CA GLU A 447 -17.27 -12.45 -2.17
C GLU A 447 -16.10 -13.07 -1.43
N GLU A 448 -15.71 -12.47 -0.32
CA GLU A 448 -14.63 -12.96 0.52
C GLU A 448 -15.14 -13.22 1.93
N THR A 449 -15.13 -14.49 2.32
CA THR A 449 -15.44 -14.95 3.66
C THR A 449 -14.26 -15.75 4.20
N PRO A 450 -14.18 -16.01 5.52
CA PRO A 450 -13.15 -16.89 6.08
C PRO A 450 -13.13 -18.29 5.44
N ASP A 451 -14.29 -18.78 4.99
CA ASP A 451 -14.46 -20.15 4.50
C ASP A 451 -14.24 -20.28 2.98
N HIS A 452 -14.62 -19.27 2.19
CA HIS A 452 -14.48 -19.29 0.73
C HIS A 452 -14.25 -17.91 0.12
N PHE A 453 -13.68 -17.94 -1.08
CA PHE A 453 -13.48 -16.80 -1.95
C PHE A 453 -14.12 -17.08 -3.31
N ALA A 454 -15.00 -16.19 -3.75
CA ALA A 454 -15.67 -16.28 -5.05
C ALA A 454 -15.58 -14.96 -5.81
N VAL A 455 -15.33 -15.06 -7.11
CA VAL A 455 -15.21 -13.92 -8.02
C VAL A 455 -16.04 -14.21 -9.26
N SER A 456 -16.75 -13.20 -9.75
CA SER A 456 -17.40 -13.19 -11.06
C SER A 456 -17.20 -11.80 -11.65
N LEU A 457 -16.23 -11.65 -12.55
CA LEU A 457 -15.79 -10.38 -13.11
C LEU A 457 -15.83 -10.44 -14.63
N ASN A 458 -16.41 -9.42 -15.25
CA ASN A 458 -16.25 -9.13 -16.66
C ASN A 458 -15.39 -7.89 -16.82
N LEU A 459 -14.45 -7.93 -17.76
CA LEU A 459 -13.57 -6.84 -18.15
C LEU A 459 -13.70 -6.66 -19.67
N ASP A 460 -13.97 -5.44 -20.11
CA ASP A 460 -14.12 -5.06 -21.51
C ASP A 460 -13.15 -3.92 -21.81
N VAL A 461 -12.22 -4.14 -22.73
CA VAL A 461 -11.27 -3.15 -23.23
C VAL A 461 -11.76 -2.68 -24.58
N ALA A 462 -12.12 -1.40 -24.66
CA ALA A 462 -12.65 -0.81 -25.87
C ALA A 462 -11.61 -0.86 -27.01
N PRO A 463 -12.05 -1.06 -28.26
CA PRO A 463 -11.15 -1.06 -29.42
C PRO A 463 -10.36 0.25 -29.51
N ALA A 464 -9.03 0.15 -29.57
CA ALA A 464 -8.12 1.29 -29.70
C ALA A 464 -7.00 1.01 -30.70
N ALA A 465 -6.50 2.05 -31.37
CA ALA A 465 -5.39 1.92 -32.29
C ALA A 465 -4.11 1.46 -31.54
N CYS A 466 -3.42 0.46 -32.07
CA CYS A 466 -2.26 -0.15 -31.41
C CYS A 466 -1.14 0.87 -31.17
N GLN A 467 -0.89 1.77 -32.12
CA GLN A 467 0.08 2.86 -31.95
C GLN A 467 -0.29 3.78 -30.79
N SER A 468 -1.58 4.11 -30.65
CA SER A 468 -2.04 4.99 -29.57
C SER A 468 -1.92 4.32 -28.20
N LEU A 469 -2.14 2.99 -28.11
CA LEU A 469 -1.88 2.23 -26.89
C LEU A 469 -0.39 2.23 -26.52
N LEU A 470 0.49 2.01 -27.49
CA LEU A 470 1.94 2.06 -27.29
C LEU A 470 2.42 3.46 -26.85
N ASP A 471 1.93 4.51 -27.51
CA ASP A 471 2.27 5.91 -27.20
C ASP A 471 1.74 6.37 -25.84
N SER A 472 0.65 5.75 -25.36
CA SER A 472 0.05 6.03 -24.05
C SER A 472 0.76 5.34 -22.89
N ALA A 473 1.57 4.31 -23.17
CA ALA A 473 2.29 3.58 -22.15
C ALA A 473 3.40 4.44 -21.53
N PRO A 474 3.52 4.51 -20.19
CA PRO A 474 4.60 5.23 -19.54
C PRO A 474 5.97 4.72 -19.99
N GLN A 475 6.96 5.62 -20.12
CA GLN A 475 8.27 5.30 -20.72
C GLN A 475 8.99 4.10 -20.09
N GLY A 476 8.90 3.96 -18.76
CA GLY A 476 9.52 2.85 -18.04
C GLY A 476 8.77 1.52 -18.13
N LEU A 477 7.58 1.49 -18.75
CA LEU A 477 6.75 0.29 -18.83
C LEU A 477 7.13 -0.61 -20.02
N LEU A 478 7.47 -0.03 -21.17
CA LEU A 478 7.72 -0.75 -22.43
C LEU A 478 9.01 -0.29 -23.15
N PRO A 479 10.18 -0.29 -22.48
CA PRO A 479 11.41 0.26 -23.07
C PRO A 479 11.89 -0.45 -24.35
N THR A 480 11.70 -1.76 -24.47
CA THR A 480 12.21 -2.57 -25.60
C THR A 480 11.42 -2.35 -26.88
N VAL A 481 10.10 -2.18 -26.79
CA VAL A 481 9.21 -2.01 -27.96
C VAL A 481 8.87 -0.56 -28.28
N ARG A 482 9.35 0.40 -27.48
CA ARG A 482 9.00 1.82 -27.62
C ARG A 482 9.37 2.44 -28.97
N ALA A 483 10.49 2.02 -29.54
CA ALA A 483 10.95 2.52 -30.83
C ALA A 483 10.24 1.83 -32.02
N ALA A 484 9.37 0.86 -31.75
CA ALA A 484 8.57 0.22 -32.78
C ALA A 484 7.38 1.11 -33.21
N ARG A 485 6.89 0.87 -34.42
CA ARG A 485 5.62 1.41 -34.94
C ARG A 485 4.65 0.29 -35.17
N MET A 486 3.41 0.51 -34.75
CA MET A 486 2.34 -0.47 -34.83
C MET A 486 1.18 0.06 -35.66
N VAL A 487 0.53 -0.84 -36.39
CA VAL A 487 -0.73 -0.57 -37.11
C VAL A 487 -1.80 -1.56 -36.64
N GLY A 488 -3.07 -1.22 -36.86
CA GLY A 488 -4.20 -2.03 -36.47
C GLY A 488 -4.90 -1.55 -35.20
N VAL A 489 -5.82 -2.38 -34.72
CA VAL A 489 -6.70 -2.12 -33.58
C VAL A 489 -6.61 -3.28 -32.60
N PHE A 490 -6.62 -2.97 -31.31
CA PHE A 490 -6.69 -3.94 -30.22
C PHE A 490 -7.98 -3.74 -29.43
N GLY A 491 -8.69 -4.82 -29.15
CA GLY A 491 -9.79 -4.86 -28.19
C GLY A 491 -9.82 -6.19 -27.47
N ALA A 492 -10.38 -6.23 -26.25
CA ALA A 492 -10.44 -7.47 -25.49
C ALA A 492 -11.68 -7.54 -24.60
N ASN A 493 -12.26 -8.73 -24.48
CA ASN A 493 -13.31 -9.02 -23.52
C ASN A 493 -12.89 -10.25 -22.70
N VAL A 494 -12.93 -10.15 -21.38
CA VAL A 494 -12.47 -11.19 -20.45
C VAL A 494 -13.55 -11.43 -19.40
N SER A 495 -13.97 -12.68 -19.25
CA SER A 495 -14.90 -13.16 -18.23
C SER A 495 -14.18 -14.17 -17.34
N LEU A 496 -14.07 -13.83 -16.05
CA LEU A 496 -13.50 -14.68 -15.02
C LEU A 496 -14.56 -14.97 -13.96
N ALA A 497 -14.93 -16.23 -13.78
CA ALA A 497 -15.78 -16.64 -12.67
C ALA A 497 -15.25 -17.90 -11.98
N PHE A 498 -15.08 -17.83 -10.66
CA PHE A 498 -14.73 -18.99 -9.85
C PHE A 498 -15.25 -18.89 -8.43
N ASP A 499 -15.34 -20.04 -7.78
CA ASP A 499 -15.61 -20.18 -6.37
C ASP A 499 -14.65 -21.23 -5.83
N THR A 500 -13.89 -20.91 -4.77
CA THR A 500 -12.92 -21.85 -4.20
C THR A 500 -13.55 -23.17 -3.72
N ARG A 501 -14.86 -23.19 -3.43
CA ARG A 501 -15.61 -24.40 -3.06
C ARG A 501 -15.85 -25.34 -4.25
N THR A 502 -15.93 -24.77 -5.45
CA THR A 502 -16.17 -25.51 -6.70
C THR A 502 -15.17 -25.08 -7.77
N ILE A 503 -13.87 -25.07 -7.43
CA ILE A 503 -12.82 -24.53 -8.30
C ILE A 503 -12.75 -25.22 -9.67
N ASP A 504 -13.18 -26.47 -9.75
CA ASP A 504 -13.24 -27.25 -11.00
C ASP A 504 -14.29 -26.68 -11.99
N LYS A 505 -15.16 -25.77 -11.56
CA LYS A 505 -16.11 -25.01 -12.38
C LYS A 505 -15.59 -23.62 -12.80
N LEU A 506 -14.29 -23.34 -12.67
CA LEU A 506 -13.66 -22.10 -13.12
C LEU A 506 -14.05 -21.79 -14.57
N VAL A 507 -14.62 -20.62 -14.79
CA VAL A 507 -14.82 -19.98 -16.09
C VAL A 507 -13.70 -18.95 -16.27
N LEU A 508 -12.93 -19.11 -17.35
CA LEU A 508 -11.97 -18.13 -17.81
C LEU A 508 -12.09 -18.10 -19.32
N ASP A 509 -12.98 -17.22 -19.79
CA ASP A 509 -13.23 -17.01 -21.21
C ASP A 509 -12.68 -15.64 -21.58
N TYR A 510 -11.94 -15.56 -22.68
CA TYR A 510 -11.45 -14.30 -23.19
C TYR A 510 -11.49 -14.30 -24.70
N ARG A 511 -11.92 -13.17 -25.26
CA ARG A 511 -11.90 -12.88 -26.69
C ARG A 511 -11.01 -11.67 -26.89
N ILE A 512 -9.92 -11.86 -27.62
CA ILE A 512 -9.00 -10.79 -27.98
C ILE A 512 -9.18 -10.55 -29.47
N ASP A 513 -9.56 -9.33 -29.84
CA ASP A 513 -9.53 -8.85 -31.22
C ASP A 513 -8.21 -8.10 -31.40
N ASP A 514 -7.18 -8.85 -31.77
CA ASP A 514 -5.84 -8.34 -31.96
C ASP A 514 -5.52 -8.26 -33.45
N GLN A 515 -5.52 -7.03 -33.98
CA GLN A 515 -5.08 -6.72 -35.34
C GLN A 515 -3.73 -5.99 -35.32
N CYS A 516 -3.06 -5.92 -34.17
CA CYS A 516 -1.82 -5.20 -34.00
C CYS A 516 -0.67 -5.85 -34.77
N LYS A 517 -0.09 -5.11 -35.71
CA LYS A 517 1.10 -5.51 -36.46
C LYS A 517 2.21 -4.50 -36.20
N MET A 518 3.41 -4.97 -35.85
CA MET A 518 4.59 -4.10 -35.84
C MET A 518 5.09 -3.95 -37.28
N HIS A 519 5.08 -2.71 -37.77
CA HIS A 519 5.48 -2.37 -39.13
C HIS A 519 6.93 -1.87 -39.18
N GLU A 520 7.37 -1.11 -38.18
CA GLU A 520 8.76 -0.67 -38.04
C GLU A 520 9.27 -1.15 -36.69
N VAL A 521 10.45 -1.76 -36.66
CA VAL A 521 11.07 -2.25 -35.43
C VAL A 521 12.56 -1.90 -35.40
N PRO A 522 13.16 -1.76 -34.20
CA PRO A 522 14.61 -1.74 -34.05
C PRO A 522 15.26 -2.96 -34.72
N ARG A 523 16.50 -2.78 -35.19
CA ARG A 523 17.25 -3.85 -35.87
C ARG A 523 17.35 -5.11 -35.01
N GLU A 524 17.46 -4.96 -33.70
CA GLU A 524 17.58 -6.08 -32.75
C GLU A 524 16.31 -6.95 -32.71
N LEU A 525 15.15 -6.41 -33.12
CA LEU A 525 13.88 -7.13 -33.21
C LEU A 525 13.55 -7.58 -34.65
N SER A 526 14.31 -7.14 -35.66
CA SER A 526 13.97 -7.45 -37.05
C SER A 526 14.26 -8.92 -37.36
N ARG A 527 13.44 -9.53 -38.22
CA ARG A 527 13.65 -10.92 -38.67
C ARG A 527 15.04 -11.12 -39.26
N ASP A 528 15.50 -10.17 -40.09
CA ASP A 528 16.82 -10.17 -40.74
C ASP A 528 17.99 -10.22 -39.74
N HIS A 529 17.78 -9.80 -38.49
CA HIS A 529 18.80 -9.93 -37.46
C HIS A 529 19.16 -11.39 -37.19
N PHE A 530 18.20 -12.29 -37.34
CA PHE A 530 18.31 -13.70 -36.99
C PHE A 530 18.71 -14.61 -38.16
N THR A 531 18.85 -14.06 -39.38
CA THR A 531 19.24 -14.85 -40.57
C THR A 531 20.74 -15.12 -40.64
N GLY A 532 21.54 -14.53 -39.77
CA GLY A 532 22.97 -14.78 -39.62
C GLY A 532 23.38 -14.74 -38.16
N THR A 533 24.68 -14.62 -37.88
CA THR A 533 25.17 -14.53 -36.50
C THR A 533 24.69 -13.24 -35.83
N PHE A 534 24.05 -13.39 -34.67
CA PHE A 534 23.59 -12.33 -33.78
C PHE A 534 24.13 -12.53 -32.36
N THR A 535 24.11 -11.46 -31.58
CA THR A 535 24.48 -11.50 -30.17
C THR A 535 23.23 -11.39 -29.32
N TYR A 536 23.13 -12.18 -28.26
CA TYR A 536 22.05 -12.08 -27.28
C TYR A 536 22.61 -12.14 -25.86
N ARG A 537 21.78 -11.70 -24.92
CA ARG A 537 22.16 -11.62 -23.49
C ARG A 537 22.14 -13.00 -22.86
N THR A 538 23.23 -13.32 -22.17
CA THR A 538 23.37 -14.52 -21.35
C THR A 538 23.63 -14.14 -19.91
N TYR A 539 23.46 -15.10 -19.01
CA TYR A 539 23.64 -14.92 -17.57
C TYR A 539 24.65 -15.93 -17.06
N HIS A 540 25.67 -15.40 -16.39
CA HIS A 540 26.66 -16.22 -15.71
C HIS A 540 26.11 -16.80 -14.40
N PRO A 541 26.73 -17.85 -13.84
CA PRO A 541 26.27 -18.50 -12.61
C PRO A 541 26.25 -17.57 -11.39
N ASP A 542 27.05 -16.51 -11.39
CA ASP A 542 27.09 -15.46 -10.36
C ASP A 542 25.98 -14.40 -10.54
N GLY A 543 25.18 -14.50 -11.60
CA GLY A 543 24.10 -13.59 -11.95
C GLY A 543 24.54 -12.36 -12.75
N SER A 544 25.83 -12.24 -13.09
CA SER A 544 26.32 -11.18 -13.97
C SER A 544 25.85 -11.39 -15.41
N LEU A 545 25.73 -10.27 -16.13
CA LEU A 545 25.31 -10.25 -17.54
C LEU A 545 26.51 -10.56 -18.44
N GLY A 546 26.33 -11.51 -19.34
CA GLY A 546 27.21 -11.82 -20.45
C GLY A 546 26.53 -11.59 -21.79
N GLU A 547 27.31 -11.70 -22.85
CA GLU A 547 26.84 -11.69 -24.23
C GLU A 547 27.43 -12.87 -24.99
N THR A 548 26.59 -13.57 -25.75
CA THR A 548 27.00 -14.72 -26.55
C THR A 548 26.56 -14.52 -28.00
N ALA A 549 27.45 -14.86 -28.93
CA ALA A 549 27.13 -14.88 -30.36
C ALA A 549 26.65 -16.26 -30.80
N THR A 550 25.54 -16.31 -31.53
CA THR A 550 24.98 -17.52 -32.15
C THR A 550 24.21 -17.14 -33.42
N GLY A 551 23.80 -18.12 -34.22
CA GLY A 551 22.98 -17.88 -35.41
C GLY A 551 23.44 -18.74 -36.60
N PRO A 552 22.66 -18.77 -37.69
CA PRO A 552 22.99 -19.55 -38.86
C PRO A 552 24.43 -19.32 -39.33
N GLY A 553 25.21 -20.40 -39.42
CA GLY A 553 26.63 -20.37 -39.81
C GLY A 553 27.64 -20.23 -38.66
N SER A 554 27.20 -20.04 -37.41
CA SER A 554 28.09 -20.10 -36.25
C SER A 554 28.39 -21.55 -35.83
N ALA A 555 29.49 -21.77 -35.11
CA ALA A 555 29.82 -23.10 -34.56
C ALA A 555 28.89 -23.53 -33.41
N SER A 556 28.11 -22.59 -32.85
CA SER A 556 27.16 -22.78 -31.75
C SER A 556 25.72 -22.96 -32.22
N TRP A 557 25.50 -23.08 -33.53
CA TRP A 557 24.17 -23.22 -34.14
C TRP A 557 24.01 -24.59 -34.80
N THR A 558 22.81 -25.14 -34.74
CA THR A 558 22.42 -26.35 -35.48
C THR A 558 21.04 -26.13 -36.07
N ALA A 559 20.91 -26.35 -37.38
CA ALA A 559 19.63 -26.28 -38.08
C ALA A 559 18.66 -27.34 -37.51
N LEU A 560 17.37 -27.08 -37.53
CA LEU A 560 16.36 -27.93 -36.92
C LEU A 560 16.39 -29.37 -37.48
N ASP A 561 16.62 -29.51 -38.79
CA ASP A 561 16.75 -30.79 -39.48
C ASP A 561 18.01 -31.60 -39.05
N ASP A 562 19.01 -30.92 -38.50
CA ASP A 562 20.26 -31.52 -37.97
C ASP A 562 20.18 -31.74 -36.45
N ILE A 563 19.01 -31.57 -35.84
CA ILE A 563 18.74 -31.87 -34.44
C ILE A 563 17.97 -33.19 -34.36
N SER A 564 18.33 -34.07 -33.41
CA SER A 564 17.59 -35.32 -33.18
C SER A 564 16.08 -35.05 -33.04
N PRO A 565 15.20 -35.75 -33.79
CA PRO A 565 13.75 -35.56 -33.70
C PRO A 565 13.19 -35.89 -32.31
N PHE A 566 13.92 -36.68 -31.51
CA PHE A 566 13.59 -36.92 -30.12
C PHE A 566 13.78 -35.69 -29.23
N MET A 567 14.70 -34.78 -29.58
CA MET A 567 14.88 -33.51 -28.86
C MET A 567 13.65 -32.62 -29.04
N ILE A 568 13.16 -32.51 -30.28
CA ILE A 568 11.91 -31.81 -30.61
C ILE A 568 10.76 -32.44 -29.81
N SER A 569 10.60 -33.76 -29.91
CA SER A 569 9.56 -34.50 -29.19
C SER A 569 9.61 -34.30 -27.67
N ALA A 570 10.81 -34.27 -27.09
CA ALA A 570 11.02 -34.07 -25.67
C ALA A 570 10.64 -32.66 -25.24
N VAL A 571 11.14 -31.62 -25.93
CA VAL A 571 10.82 -30.21 -25.62
C VAL A 571 9.33 -29.93 -25.77
N LEU A 572 8.69 -30.39 -26.84
CA LEU A 572 7.24 -30.26 -27.00
C LEU A 572 6.49 -31.01 -25.89
N THR A 573 6.99 -32.14 -25.42
CA THR A 573 6.33 -32.87 -24.33
C THR A 573 6.47 -32.16 -22.97
N THR A 574 7.62 -31.56 -22.68
CA THR A 574 7.92 -30.97 -21.37
C THR A 574 7.49 -29.51 -21.25
N GLU A 575 7.70 -28.71 -22.29
CA GLU A 575 7.51 -27.26 -22.28
C GLU A 575 6.17 -26.85 -22.90
N ASP A 576 5.82 -27.38 -24.07
CA ASP A 576 4.65 -26.91 -24.83
C ASP A 576 4.05 -27.94 -25.80
N ALA A 577 3.20 -28.82 -25.27
CA ALA A 577 2.56 -29.88 -26.07
C ALA A 577 1.53 -29.35 -27.09
N GLY A 578 1.22 -28.05 -27.03
CA GLY A 578 0.31 -27.36 -27.92
C GLY A 578 0.99 -26.51 -28.99
N PHE A 579 2.33 -26.48 -29.06
CA PHE A 579 3.10 -25.48 -29.80
C PHE A 579 2.57 -25.21 -31.22
N TYR A 580 2.41 -26.24 -32.06
CA TYR A 580 1.92 -26.13 -33.45
C TYR A 580 0.42 -25.80 -33.59
N ARG A 581 -0.31 -25.60 -32.49
CA ARG A 581 -1.77 -25.37 -32.48
C ARG A 581 -2.19 -23.99 -31.97
N HIS A 582 -1.26 -23.18 -31.46
CA HIS A 582 -1.59 -21.86 -30.94
C HIS A 582 -0.66 -20.77 -31.47
N HIS A 583 -1.12 -19.52 -31.41
CA HIS A 583 -0.34 -18.34 -31.77
C HIS A 583 0.34 -17.77 -30.52
N GLY A 584 1.37 -18.46 -30.02
CA GLY A 584 2.17 -18.03 -28.86
C GLY A 584 1.53 -18.22 -27.48
N PHE A 585 0.21 -18.31 -27.37
CA PHE A 585 -0.48 -18.45 -26.08
C PHE A 585 -1.33 -19.71 -26.02
N ASN A 586 -1.04 -20.59 -25.06
CA ASN A 586 -1.79 -21.82 -24.87
C ASN A 586 -2.95 -21.60 -23.88
N HIS A 587 -4.15 -21.37 -24.41
CA HIS A 587 -5.37 -21.08 -23.63
C HIS A 587 -5.68 -22.16 -22.59
N ALA A 588 -5.52 -23.44 -22.94
CA ALA A 588 -5.75 -24.55 -22.02
C ALA A 588 -4.70 -24.59 -20.89
N ALA A 589 -3.44 -24.27 -21.20
CA ALA A 589 -2.38 -24.16 -20.19
C ALA A 589 -2.63 -22.98 -19.25
N ILE A 590 -3.08 -21.82 -19.76
CA ILE A 590 -3.43 -20.64 -18.95
C ILE A 590 -4.57 -20.99 -18.00
N ARG A 591 -5.68 -21.54 -18.50
CA ARG A 591 -6.84 -21.92 -17.67
C ARG A 591 -6.47 -22.94 -16.60
N SER A 592 -5.72 -23.98 -16.94
CA SER A 592 -5.29 -25.00 -15.98
C SER A 592 -4.29 -24.48 -14.95
N SER A 593 -3.41 -23.56 -15.34
CA SER A 593 -2.48 -22.88 -14.44
C SER A 593 -3.22 -21.97 -13.45
N VAL A 594 -4.17 -21.17 -13.91
CA VAL A 594 -5.03 -20.34 -13.06
C VAL A 594 -5.79 -21.21 -12.07
N ALA A 595 -6.45 -22.29 -12.53
CA ALA A 595 -7.15 -23.22 -11.65
C ALA A 595 -6.23 -23.83 -10.58
N ALA A 596 -5.03 -24.30 -10.97
CA ALA A 596 -4.06 -24.89 -10.05
C ALA A 596 -3.54 -23.88 -9.02
N ASN A 597 -3.23 -22.65 -9.44
CA ASN A 597 -2.74 -21.58 -8.58
C ASN A 597 -3.81 -21.11 -7.59
N LEU A 598 -5.06 -20.98 -8.04
CA LEU A 598 -6.20 -20.66 -7.18
C LEU A 598 -6.45 -21.77 -6.16
N LYS A 599 -6.43 -23.04 -6.59
CA LYS A 599 -6.59 -24.21 -5.70
C LYS A 599 -5.47 -24.30 -4.65
N ALA A 600 -4.25 -23.95 -5.02
CA ALA A 600 -3.12 -23.95 -4.11
C ALA A 600 -2.98 -22.66 -3.27
N ARG A 601 -3.77 -21.62 -3.56
CA ARG A 601 -3.65 -20.25 -3.01
C ARG A 601 -2.23 -19.67 -3.09
N ARG A 602 -1.45 -20.14 -4.05
CA ARG A 602 -0.07 -19.73 -4.30
C ARG A 602 0.33 -20.12 -5.71
N PHE A 603 1.40 -19.51 -6.21
CA PHE A 603 1.96 -19.89 -7.50
C PHE A 603 2.56 -21.31 -7.42
N VAL A 604 1.91 -22.28 -8.05
CA VAL A 604 2.35 -23.68 -8.19
C VAL A 604 2.69 -24.04 -9.64
N ARG A 605 2.09 -23.35 -10.61
CA ARG A 605 2.16 -23.71 -12.03
C ARG A 605 2.22 -22.43 -12.88
N GLY A 606 3.04 -22.46 -13.92
CA GLY A 606 3.10 -21.44 -14.97
C GLY A 606 2.30 -21.86 -16.21
N ALA A 607 2.19 -20.94 -17.17
CA ALA A 607 1.55 -21.17 -18.47
C ALA A 607 2.34 -20.58 -19.64
N SER A 608 3.64 -20.32 -19.45
CA SER A 608 4.51 -19.83 -20.53
C SER A 608 4.71 -20.92 -21.57
N THR A 609 4.58 -20.55 -22.84
CA THR A 609 4.85 -21.39 -24.03
C THR A 609 6.30 -21.27 -24.46
N ILE A 610 6.71 -22.07 -25.46
CA ILE A 610 8.04 -21.95 -26.08
C ILE A 610 8.27 -20.53 -26.62
N SER A 611 7.28 -19.96 -27.32
CA SER A 611 7.38 -18.62 -27.92
C SER A 611 7.54 -17.51 -26.88
N MET A 612 6.83 -17.62 -25.76
CA MET A 612 6.98 -16.69 -24.63
C MET A 612 8.36 -16.80 -23.98
N GLN A 613 8.86 -18.02 -23.83
CA GLN A 613 10.21 -18.24 -23.33
C GLN A 613 11.27 -17.72 -24.30
N LEU A 614 11.06 -17.87 -25.61
CA LEU A 614 11.93 -17.34 -26.64
C LEU A 614 11.98 -15.82 -26.62
N ALA A 615 10.82 -15.14 -26.63
CA ALA A 615 10.73 -13.68 -26.52
C ALA A 615 11.48 -13.16 -25.28
N LYS A 616 11.28 -13.83 -24.14
CA LYS A 616 12.00 -13.52 -22.90
C LYS A 616 13.52 -13.69 -23.07
N ASN A 617 13.98 -14.78 -23.66
CA ASN A 617 15.42 -15.09 -23.77
C ASN A 617 16.15 -14.20 -24.77
N LEU A 618 15.50 -13.81 -25.88
CA LEU A 618 16.10 -12.97 -26.91
C LEU A 618 16.15 -11.49 -26.49
N PHE A 619 15.06 -10.98 -25.92
CA PHE A 619 14.86 -9.53 -25.85
C PHE A 619 14.85 -8.96 -24.43
N LEU A 620 14.49 -9.75 -23.43
CA LEU A 620 14.14 -9.25 -22.11
C LEU A 620 15.14 -9.66 -21.03
N ALA A 621 15.29 -8.81 -20.02
CA ALA A 621 16.11 -9.15 -18.86
C ALA A 621 15.40 -10.14 -17.92
N ARG A 622 16.16 -10.91 -17.11
CA ARG A 622 15.66 -11.81 -16.04
C ARG A 622 15.08 -11.08 -14.82
N ASP A 623 14.71 -9.81 -14.95
CA ASP A 623 14.00 -9.13 -13.86
C ASP A 623 12.62 -9.78 -13.63
N LYS A 624 12.03 -9.50 -12.47
CA LYS A 624 10.69 -10.00 -12.10
C LYS A 624 9.66 -8.88 -12.12
N ALA A 625 9.84 -7.90 -13.01
CA ALA A 625 8.94 -6.76 -13.13
C ALA A 625 7.69 -7.09 -13.96
N LEU A 626 6.58 -6.41 -13.66
CA LEU A 626 5.33 -6.54 -14.42
C LEU A 626 5.47 -6.03 -15.87
N SER A 627 6.14 -4.89 -16.06
CA SER A 627 6.56 -4.31 -17.35
C SER A 627 7.16 -5.37 -18.28
N ARG A 628 8.20 -6.07 -17.83
CA ARG A 628 8.83 -7.16 -18.56
C ARG A 628 7.83 -8.23 -18.99
N LYS A 629 6.83 -8.56 -18.17
CA LYS A 629 5.80 -9.54 -18.56
C LYS A 629 4.85 -9.00 -19.64
N ILE A 630 4.54 -7.71 -19.63
CA ILE A 630 3.73 -7.07 -20.66
C ILE A 630 4.51 -7.05 -21.98
N GLU A 631 5.79 -6.68 -21.96
CA GLU A 631 6.66 -6.74 -23.14
C GLU A 631 6.81 -8.17 -23.66
N GLU A 632 6.91 -9.17 -22.78
CA GLU A 632 6.95 -10.59 -23.15
C GLU A 632 5.72 -10.96 -23.98
N VAL A 633 4.52 -10.51 -23.60
CA VAL A 633 3.28 -10.76 -24.34
C VAL A 633 3.32 -10.10 -25.72
N ILE A 634 3.66 -8.81 -25.79
CA ILE A 634 3.74 -8.04 -27.05
C ILE A 634 4.76 -8.66 -28.02
N LEU A 635 5.96 -9.00 -27.52
CA LEU A 635 7.03 -9.58 -28.32
C LEU A 635 6.73 -11.03 -28.73
N THR A 636 6.02 -11.79 -27.90
CA THR A 636 5.56 -13.14 -28.26
C THR A 636 4.63 -13.09 -29.46
N ASP A 637 3.63 -12.21 -29.40
CA ASP A 637 2.71 -12.01 -30.52
C ASP A 637 3.46 -11.58 -31.78
N TYR A 638 4.36 -10.61 -31.67
CA TYR A 638 5.20 -10.19 -32.79
C TYR A 638 6.04 -11.34 -33.39
N LEU A 639 6.73 -12.13 -32.58
CA LEU A 639 7.52 -13.28 -33.06
C LEU A 639 6.67 -14.29 -33.82
N GLU A 640 5.46 -14.58 -33.32
CA GLU A 640 4.49 -15.48 -33.93
C GLU A 640 3.90 -14.94 -35.24
N GLN A 641 4.07 -13.64 -35.52
CA GLN A 641 3.68 -13.03 -36.79
C GLN A 641 4.78 -13.08 -37.85
N ILE A 642 6.06 -13.01 -37.46
CA ILE A 642 7.18 -12.87 -38.40
C ILE A 642 7.99 -14.16 -38.63
N PHE A 643 7.76 -15.21 -37.84
CA PHE A 643 8.44 -16.49 -37.96
C PHE A 643 7.46 -17.66 -38.11
N ARG A 644 7.90 -18.73 -38.78
CA ARG A 644 7.21 -20.03 -38.78
C ARG A 644 7.46 -20.77 -37.45
N LYS A 645 6.67 -21.80 -37.13
CA LYS A 645 6.87 -22.60 -35.90
C LYS A 645 8.25 -23.25 -35.89
N ASP A 646 8.67 -23.77 -37.03
CA ASP A 646 9.97 -24.42 -37.14
C ASP A 646 11.11 -23.42 -36.92
N ASP A 647 11.01 -22.21 -37.50
CA ASP A 647 11.97 -21.12 -37.27
C ASP A 647 12.04 -20.76 -35.77
N LEU A 648 10.89 -20.63 -35.10
CA LEU A 648 10.80 -20.32 -33.67
C LEU A 648 11.40 -21.44 -32.81
N LEU A 649 11.15 -22.70 -33.17
CA LEU A 649 11.67 -23.85 -32.45
C LEU A 649 13.20 -23.99 -32.64
N GLU A 650 13.69 -23.77 -33.85
CA GLU A 650 15.13 -23.73 -34.16
C GLU A 650 15.83 -22.63 -33.33
N LEU A 651 15.30 -21.40 -33.37
CA LEU A 651 15.79 -20.29 -32.56
C LEU A 651 15.79 -20.67 -31.08
N TYR A 652 14.68 -21.19 -30.56
CA TYR A 652 14.56 -21.60 -29.16
C TYR A 652 15.62 -22.62 -28.75
N LEU A 653 15.76 -23.71 -29.50
CA LEU A 653 16.72 -24.77 -29.18
C LEU A 653 18.17 -24.27 -29.23
N ASN A 654 18.47 -23.27 -30.03
CA ASN A 654 19.82 -22.70 -30.15
C ASN A 654 20.13 -21.57 -29.15
N VAL A 655 19.14 -20.99 -28.47
CA VAL A 655 19.36 -19.89 -27.50
C VAL A 655 19.01 -20.25 -26.05
N VAL A 656 18.23 -21.31 -25.82
CA VAL A 656 17.77 -21.66 -24.47
C VAL A 656 18.92 -22.16 -23.58
N GLU A 657 18.88 -21.83 -22.30
CA GLU A 657 19.85 -22.28 -21.30
C GLU A 657 19.54 -23.73 -20.89
N PHE A 658 20.51 -24.63 -21.04
CA PHE A 658 20.46 -26.02 -20.58
C PHE A 658 21.24 -26.27 -19.29
N GLY A 659 21.98 -25.28 -18.79
CA GLY A 659 22.78 -25.39 -17.57
C GLY A 659 23.61 -24.13 -17.31
N PRO A 660 24.34 -24.05 -16.19
CA PRO A 660 25.21 -22.91 -15.89
C PRO A 660 26.20 -22.66 -17.04
N ASP A 661 26.10 -21.51 -17.72
CA ASP A 661 26.88 -21.15 -18.92
C ASP A 661 26.73 -22.10 -20.13
N VAL A 662 25.70 -22.94 -20.17
CA VAL A 662 25.44 -23.86 -21.30
C VAL A 662 24.19 -23.40 -22.05
N TYR A 663 24.38 -22.75 -23.19
CA TYR A 663 23.30 -22.19 -24.00
C TYR A 663 23.21 -22.83 -25.38
N GLY A 664 22.02 -23.22 -25.79
CA GLY A 664 21.79 -23.87 -27.08
C GLY A 664 22.10 -25.36 -27.09
N VAL A 665 21.39 -26.09 -27.94
CA VAL A 665 21.41 -27.55 -28.01
C VAL A 665 22.78 -28.09 -28.42
N THR A 666 23.51 -27.39 -29.30
CA THR A 666 24.85 -27.78 -29.73
C THR A 666 25.82 -27.81 -28.55
N GLN A 667 25.82 -26.74 -27.74
CA GLN A 667 26.68 -26.65 -26.57
C GLN A 667 26.22 -27.63 -25.49
N ALA A 668 24.92 -27.86 -25.35
CA ALA A 668 24.39 -28.85 -24.41
C ALA A 668 24.78 -30.29 -24.78
N ALA A 669 24.62 -30.69 -26.04
CA ALA A 669 24.97 -32.02 -26.50
C ALA A 669 26.47 -32.32 -26.30
N GLU A 670 27.34 -31.35 -26.61
CA GLU A 670 28.78 -31.45 -26.37
C GLU A 670 29.10 -31.47 -24.87
N HIS A 671 28.52 -30.57 -24.07
CA HIS A 671 28.81 -30.44 -22.64
C HIS A 671 28.40 -31.68 -21.84
N TYR A 672 27.18 -32.16 -22.04
CA TYR A 672 26.64 -33.27 -21.25
C TYR A 672 27.11 -34.63 -21.77
N PHE A 673 27.22 -34.80 -23.10
CA PHE A 673 27.38 -36.11 -23.73
C PHE A 673 28.56 -36.21 -24.70
N GLY A 674 29.28 -35.12 -24.99
CA GLY A 674 30.35 -35.13 -25.99
C GLY A 674 29.88 -35.54 -27.39
N ARG A 675 28.62 -35.18 -27.72
CA ARG A 675 27.92 -35.60 -28.95
C ARG A 675 27.41 -34.41 -29.74
N LYS A 676 27.17 -34.66 -31.03
CA LYS A 676 26.40 -33.72 -31.86
C LYS A 676 24.90 -33.82 -31.57
N PRO A 677 24.10 -32.77 -31.81
CA PRO A 677 22.65 -32.80 -31.62
C PRO A 677 21.92 -33.94 -32.37
N GLU A 678 22.35 -34.27 -33.59
CA GLU A 678 21.80 -35.38 -34.40
C GLU A 678 22.05 -36.78 -33.80
N GLU A 679 23.06 -36.92 -32.93
CA GLU A 679 23.49 -38.21 -32.34
C GLU A 679 22.83 -38.52 -31.00
N LEU A 680 22.02 -37.59 -30.48
CA LEU A 680 21.34 -37.72 -29.20
C LEU A 680 20.25 -38.79 -29.28
N ASN A 681 20.27 -39.70 -28.30
CA ASN A 681 19.24 -40.72 -28.18
C ASN A 681 17.99 -40.22 -27.43
N VAL A 682 16.94 -41.04 -27.36
CA VAL A 682 15.66 -40.66 -26.71
C VAL A 682 15.89 -40.21 -25.28
N LEU A 683 16.61 -40.99 -24.46
CA LEU A 683 16.78 -40.69 -23.04
C LEU A 683 17.61 -39.41 -22.81
N GLU A 684 18.67 -39.19 -23.59
CA GLU A 684 19.50 -37.98 -23.55
C GLU A 684 18.70 -36.73 -23.94
N CYS A 685 17.86 -36.81 -24.97
CA CYS A 685 16.96 -35.73 -25.37
C CYS A 685 15.95 -35.37 -24.27
N TYR A 686 15.31 -36.38 -23.64
CA TYR A 686 14.42 -36.15 -22.51
C TYR A 686 15.16 -35.65 -21.26
N PHE A 687 16.41 -36.06 -21.06
CA PHE A 687 17.25 -35.48 -20.02
C PHE A 687 17.48 -33.99 -20.25
N LEU A 688 17.94 -33.57 -21.45
CA LEU A 688 18.16 -32.15 -21.74
C LEU A 688 16.87 -31.33 -21.61
N ALA A 689 15.76 -31.82 -22.14
CA ALA A 689 14.45 -31.15 -22.02
C ALA A 689 14.01 -31.00 -20.54
N SER A 690 14.31 -31.98 -19.69
CA SER A 690 13.98 -31.92 -18.26
C SER A 690 14.76 -30.87 -17.47
N LEU A 691 15.84 -30.31 -18.04
CA LEU A 691 16.63 -29.25 -17.41
C LEU A 691 15.99 -27.87 -17.57
N LEU A 692 15.27 -27.64 -18.68
CA LEU A 692 14.72 -26.36 -19.11
C LEU A 692 13.87 -25.62 -18.06
N PRO A 693 13.05 -26.29 -17.22
CA PRO A 693 12.28 -25.59 -16.19
C PRO A 693 13.12 -24.89 -15.12
N SER A 694 14.36 -25.37 -14.86
CA SER A 694 15.28 -24.74 -13.92
C SER A 694 16.75 -25.10 -14.24
N PRO A 695 17.33 -24.53 -15.32
CA PRO A 695 18.59 -25.01 -15.91
C PRO A 695 19.77 -24.99 -14.93
N ILE A 696 19.95 -23.88 -14.21
CA ILE A 696 21.02 -23.71 -13.21
C ILE A 696 20.91 -24.74 -12.07
N ARG A 697 19.69 -25.10 -11.66
CA ARG A 697 19.47 -26.03 -10.54
C ARG A 697 19.66 -27.47 -10.99
N TYR A 698 19.08 -27.84 -12.12
CA TYR A 698 19.07 -29.21 -12.61
C TYR A 698 20.38 -29.58 -13.31
N GLY A 699 21.05 -28.64 -13.98
CA GLY A 699 22.36 -28.84 -14.60
C GLY A 699 23.45 -29.29 -13.61
N LYS A 700 23.33 -28.98 -12.31
CA LYS A 700 24.24 -29.47 -11.25
C LYS A 700 24.27 -30.99 -11.10
N MET A 701 23.33 -31.73 -11.71
CA MET A 701 23.42 -33.19 -11.80
C MET A 701 24.66 -33.63 -12.60
N TRP A 702 25.04 -32.86 -13.63
CA TRP A 702 26.26 -33.13 -14.38
C TRP A 702 27.49 -33.02 -13.49
N GLU A 703 27.63 -31.98 -12.65
CA GLU A 703 28.76 -31.84 -11.72
C GLU A 703 28.96 -33.10 -10.86
N LYS A 704 27.85 -33.65 -10.34
CA LYS A 704 27.84 -34.87 -9.51
C LYS A 704 28.17 -36.15 -10.28
N GLY A 705 28.05 -36.13 -11.61
CA GLY A 705 28.32 -37.29 -12.47
C GLY A 705 27.26 -38.39 -12.41
N GLU A 706 26.16 -38.18 -11.69
CA GLU A 706 25.13 -39.21 -11.46
C GLU A 706 23.73 -38.63 -11.60
N VAL A 707 22.84 -39.40 -12.25
CA VAL A 707 21.40 -39.13 -12.29
C VAL A 707 20.72 -39.99 -11.24
N SER A 708 20.04 -39.35 -10.28
CA SER A 708 19.34 -40.09 -9.21
C SER A 708 18.22 -40.96 -9.77
N GLU A 709 17.94 -42.10 -9.13
CA GLU A 709 16.84 -43.00 -9.51
C GLU A 709 15.48 -42.28 -9.58
N THR A 710 15.25 -41.30 -8.71
CA THR A 710 14.04 -40.45 -8.75
C THR A 710 13.97 -39.62 -10.02
N TRP A 711 15.09 -39.09 -10.48
CA TRP A 711 15.14 -38.35 -11.76
C TRP A 711 14.98 -39.28 -12.94
N THR A 712 15.61 -40.46 -12.94
CA THR A 712 15.40 -41.48 -13.99
C THR A 712 13.94 -41.87 -14.12
N ARG A 713 13.24 -42.10 -12.99
CA ARG A 713 11.78 -42.33 -12.99
C ARG A 713 10.99 -41.15 -13.56
N HIS A 714 11.43 -39.92 -13.28
CA HIS A 714 10.84 -38.72 -13.88
C HIS A 714 11.02 -38.69 -15.40
N LEU A 715 12.21 -38.97 -15.92
CA LEU A 715 12.48 -39.07 -17.36
C LEU A 715 11.61 -40.13 -18.03
N HIS A 716 11.51 -41.32 -17.42
CA HIS A 716 10.66 -42.39 -17.93
C HIS A 716 9.18 -41.98 -17.97
N ALA A 717 8.71 -41.25 -16.96
CA ALA A 717 7.34 -40.73 -16.94
C ALA A 717 7.12 -39.69 -18.06
N LEU A 718 8.09 -38.80 -18.31
CA LEU A 718 8.02 -37.85 -19.42
C LEU A 718 7.98 -38.56 -20.77
N MET A 719 8.83 -39.58 -20.99
CA MET A 719 8.81 -40.38 -22.21
C MET A 719 7.48 -41.11 -22.39
N ALA A 720 6.91 -41.66 -21.31
CA ALA A 720 5.58 -42.28 -21.35
C ALA A 720 4.48 -41.28 -21.74
N ILE A 721 4.57 -40.02 -21.27
CA ILE A 721 3.67 -38.94 -21.70
C ILE A 721 3.87 -38.64 -23.19
N GLY A 722 5.12 -38.57 -23.66
CA GLY A 722 5.44 -38.38 -25.07
C GLY A 722 4.86 -39.49 -25.95
N ALA A 723 4.98 -40.74 -25.54
CA ALA A 723 4.39 -41.89 -26.23
C ALA A 723 2.86 -41.83 -26.25
N LYS A 724 2.25 -41.51 -25.10
CA LYS A 724 0.80 -41.34 -24.97
C LYS A 724 0.25 -40.24 -25.88
N ASN A 725 1.01 -39.15 -26.06
CA ASN A 725 0.67 -38.03 -26.92
C ASN A 725 1.10 -38.22 -28.39
N GLY A 726 1.62 -39.40 -28.74
CA GLY A 726 2.03 -39.75 -30.11
C GLY A 726 3.33 -39.10 -30.58
N LYS A 727 4.09 -38.44 -29.68
CA LYS A 727 5.39 -37.79 -30.02
C LYS A 727 6.50 -38.80 -30.24
N ILE A 728 6.47 -39.91 -29.50
CA ILE A 728 7.33 -41.08 -29.74
C ILE A 728 6.47 -42.35 -29.85
N SER A 729 7.02 -43.41 -30.41
CA SER A 729 6.36 -44.71 -30.54
C SER A 729 6.58 -45.55 -29.30
N HIS A 730 5.78 -46.60 -29.13
CA HIS A 730 5.99 -47.57 -28.06
C HIS A 730 7.34 -48.27 -28.19
N ALA A 731 7.81 -48.54 -29.42
CA ALA A 731 9.12 -49.11 -29.66
C ALA A 731 10.26 -48.17 -29.25
N GLU A 732 10.14 -46.87 -29.54
CA GLU A 732 11.12 -45.85 -29.13
C GLU A 732 11.10 -45.62 -27.61
N LEU A 733 9.93 -45.70 -26.97
CA LEU A 733 9.80 -45.71 -25.52
C LEU A 733 10.54 -46.91 -24.93
N ASP A 734 10.25 -48.13 -25.41
CA ASP A 734 10.88 -49.37 -24.94
C ASP A 734 12.40 -49.34 -25.12
N GLU A 735 12.89 -48.72 -26.20
CA GLU A 735 14.31 -48.53 -26.44
C GLU A 735 14.90 -47.51 -25.46
N GLY A 736 14.27 -46.35 -25.28
CA GLY A 736 14.75 -45.34 -24.34
C GLY A 736 14.76 -45.82 -22.87
N LEU A 737 13.83 -46.69 -22.47
CA LEU A 737 13.80 -47.29 -21.14
C LEU A 737 14.99 -48.22 -20.85
N LYS A 738 15.69 -48.70 -21.89
CA LYS A 738 16.91 -49.51 -21.79
C LYS A 738 18.19 -48.67 -21.80
N GLN A 739 18.09 -47.40 -22.20
CA GLN A 739 19.23 -46.49 -22.26
C GLN A 739 19.65 -46.04 -20.86
N ALA A 740 20.88 -45.58 -20.73
CA ALA A 740 21.41 -44.99 -19.51
C ALA A 740 22.02 -43.63 -19.81
N ILE A 741 21.86 -42.68 -18.88
CA ILE A 741 22.53 -41.39 -18.95
C ILE A 741 23.98 -41.56 -18.51
N VAL A 742 24.91 -41.31 -19.43
CA VAL A 742 26.36 -41.32 -19.18
C VAL A 742 26.90 -39.95 -19.51
N PHE A 743 27.34 -39.22 -18.49
CA PHE A 743 27.93 -37.90 -18.68
C PHE A 743 29.38 -38.00 -19.15
N VAL A 744 29.76 -37.10 -20.05
CA VAL A 744 31.17 -36.87 -20.43
C VAL A 744 31.76 -35.79 -19.53
N LYS A 745 32.98 -36.03 -19.01
CA LYS A 745 33.75 -35.08 -18.22
C LYS A 745 34.91 -34.49 -19.02
N PRO A 746 35.41 -33.29 -18.63
CA PRO A 746 36.61 -32.73 -19.25
C PRO A 746 37.79 -33.71 -19.17
N GLY A 747 38.30 -34.12 -20.34
CA GLY A 747 39.40 -35.09 -20.46
C GLY A 747 38.97 -36.52 -20.83
N ASP A 748 37.68 -36.84 -20.78
CA ASP A 748 37.18 -38.13 -21.27
C ASP A 748 37.30 -38.21 -22.81
N PRO A 749 37.56 -39.40 -23.37
CA PRO A 749 37.54 -39.58 -24.82
C PRO A 749 36.11 -39.33 -25.35
N ARG A 750 36.01 -38.67 -26.51
CA ARG A 750 34.71 -38.50 -27.17
C ARG A 750 34.08 -39.86 -27.45
N PRO A 751 32.79 -40.06 -27.10
CA PRO A 751 32.09 -41.30 -27.43
C PRO A 751 32.06 -41.57 -28.93
N GLU A 752 31.94 -42.84 -29.31
CA GLU A 752 31.75 -43.19 -30.72
C GLU A 752 30.47 -42.52 -31.28
N PRO A 753 30.54 -41.95 -32.51
CA PRO A 753 29.39 -41.36 -33.18
C PRO A 753 28.23 -42.37 -33.29
N ARG A 754 27.02 -41.94 -32.94
CA ARG A 754 25.81 -42.72 -33.22
C ARG A 754 25.28 -42.36 -34.60
N LYS A 755 24.63 -43.31 -35.26
CA LYS A 755 23.90 -43.00 -36.49
C LYS A 755 22.76 -42.03 -36.16
N PRO A 756 22.62 -40.91 -36.89
CA PRO A 756 21.50 -40.01 -36.72
C PRO A 756 20.18 -40.75 -36.85
N VAL A 757 19.24 -40.42 -35.96
CA VAL A 757 17.90 -40.99 -35.99
C VAL A 757 17.11 -40.25 -37.05
N ASN A 758 16.89 -40.89 -38.19
CA ASN A 758 16.10 -40.32 -39.27
C ASN A 758 14.66 -40.84 -39.19
N THR A 759 13.88 -40.31 -38.24
CA THR A 759 12.45 -40.63 -38.13
C THR A 759 11.65 -39.50 -38.77
N THR A 760 10.86 -39.83 -39.78
CA THR A 760 9.97 -38.88 -40.48
C THR A 760 8.72 -38.54 -39.66
N ARG A 761 8.76 -38.73 -38.33
CA ARG A 761 7.57 -38.63 -37.49
C ARG A 761 7.37 -37.20 -37.07
N ARG A 762 6.71 -36.46 -37.96
CA ARG A 762 6.27 -35.09 -37.74
C ARG A 762 5.12 -35.03 -36.72
N ASP A 763 5.02 -33.93 -35.99
CA ASP A 763 3.82 -33.62 -35.22
C ASP A 763 2.61 -33.68 -36.18
N PRO A 764 1.48 -34.32 -35.83
CA PRO A 764 0.31 -34.35 -36.71
C PRO A 764 -0.19 -32.96 -37.13
N TYR A 765 0.20 -31.92 -36.39
CA TYR A 765 -0.12 -30.52 -36.68
C TYR A 765 1.04 -29.74 -37.28
N GLU A 766 2.20 -30.36 -37.53
CA GLU A 766 3.36 -29.73 -38.18
C GLU A 766 3.03 -29.28 -39.61
N ASP A 767 2.15 -30.02 -40.29
CA ASP A 767 1.65 -29.64 -41.62
C ASP A 767 0.85 -28.31 -41.60
N ASN A 768 0.35 -27.89 -40.42
CA ASN A 768 -0.27 -26.56 -40.27
C ASN A 768 0.77 -25.43 -40.33
N ASP A 769 2.06 -25.73 -40.10
CA ASP A 769 3.12 -24.73 -40.22
C ASP A 769 3.24 -24.22 -41.67
N ALA A 770 3.03 -25.09 -42.67
CA ALA A 770 2.98 -24.68 -44.08
C ALA A 770 1.79 -23.75 -44.40
N ALA A 771 0.72 -23.80 -43.59
CA ALA A 771 -0.40 -22.86 -43.69
C ALA A 771 -0.11 -21.54 -42.96
N TRP A 772 0.92 -21.51 -42.11
CA TRP A 772 1.33 -20.33 -41.38
C TRP A 772 2.24 -19.47 -42.27
N ARG A 773 1.72 -18.31 -42.68
CA ARG A 773 2.44 -17.36 -43.52
C ARG A 773 2.93 -16.22 -42.64
N PRO A 774 4.25 -16.12 -42.39
CA PRO A 774 4.80 -14.94 -41.76
C PRO A 774 4.39 -13.68 -42.52
N LEU A 775 4.18 -12.59 -41.79
CA LEU A 775 4.02 -11.28 -42.41
C LEU A 775 5.36 -10.88 -43.04
N GLU A 776 5.28 -10.42 -44.29
CA GLU A 776 6.41 -9.88 -45.04
C GLU A 776 6.81 -8.49 -44.56
#